data_AF-A0A381RV81-F1
#
_entry.id   AF-A0A381RV81-F1
#
_cell.length_a   1.000
_cell.length_b   1.000
_cell.length_c   1.000
_cell.angle_alpha   90.00
_cell.angle_beta   90.00
_cell.angle_gamma   90.00
#
_symmetry.space_group_name_H-M   'P 1'
#
loop_
_entity.id
_entity.type
_entity.pdbx_description
1 polymer ?
#
loop_
_entity_poly.entity_id
_entity_poly.type
_entity_poly.pdbx_seq_one_letter_code
_entity_poly.pdbx_strand_id
1 'polypeptide(L)'
;MMVAGVIREMTAASAKRAALGAGAIVMDVIASNDKRQPHEQIQRIRELRPDMILLSGGTDGGTKTHVVKIAELIAPAKPQPRFGAQYQLPLIYAGNEEASGNMEELFKEDFELSVVENLRPTLEQENLSPARDAIHDLFLEHVMAHAPGYNRLIQWADAPIMPTPGAVGNILQTIAEQYRINVVGVDIGGATTDVFSVFDGIFNRTVSANLGMSYSISNVCAEATMPSIMRWMHLDMNERELRNRVKNKMIRPTTIPQSIDALIFEQAVAREALRLAYVQHKEFATTLKGIQQQRTVGDTFSQEVGGQTIVDNMKLNLLVASGGVLSHAPHMQQTAMMLIDAFQPEGVTTLAKDSIFMMPHLGVLAQVHPQAAMDVFEKDCLIYLGSVVAPKGDGTKGDTCFRYEIIGKTLNQSGEMAFGEMELHPLGIGEEAEITVEPVKTFDMGAGPGKKVTKKIKGGLVGLILDARGRPLSFADHPAANMEMVNDWVTQLDIYPKMEIPDADSTKDRAKETSKKAHAYTPGLEVSHRATLRRRRILPIPGSVLVKEGEKVTPQQIVAETFMPGDIFPINLANQLSMPPGDVPECVIVQVGDIIKVGDILAETKGIFGMFKTMYRSPYSGIVETISHVTGQIILRGDPHPVNVLAFMPGEVTEVIENQGVIIEANVSFIQGIFGIGGETFGEIVLACDSPDEILTADKIHEDMKNSIIIGGARMTSDAILKAIDIGAAGVVSGGIDDHDLKEILGYDLGVAITGSETLGVTLIITEGFGDISMAKRTFELLQTSAGRETSINGATQIRAGVIRPSIIIPVDDSVPVSDGDTVHAPGMLEIDSPVRIIRDPYFGKIGKVHSLPSRPQRLESGTKTRVLEVMMENSDILTIPRANIERIEGHDVP
;
A
#
# COMPACT_ATOMS: atom_id res chain seq x y z
N MET A 1 -10.41 4.90 -3.24
CA MET A 1 -11.73 4.77 -3.89
C MET A 1 -12.75 4.33 -2.86
N MET A 2 -13.98 4.83 -2.94
CA MET A 2 -15.13 4.30 -2.18
C MET A 2 -16.00 3.46 -3.13
N VAL A 3 -16.56 2.36 -2.63
CA VAL A 3 -17.49 1.52 -3.39
C VAL A 3 -18.86 1.54 -2.73
N ALA A 4 -19.92 1.56 -3.52
CA ALA A 4 -21.28 1.49 -3.05
C ALA A 4 -22.11 0.49 -3.85
N GLY A 5 -23.05 -0.19 -3.18
CA GLY A 5 -24.13 -0.85 -3.89
C GLY A 5 -25.25 -1.39 -3.04
N VAL A 6 -26.33 -1.84 -3.67
CA VAL A 6 -27.59 -2.15 -2.97
C VAL A 6 -27.42 -3.20 -1.86
N ILE A 7 -26.85 -4.37 -2.16
CA ILE A 7 -26.61 -5.44 -1.18
C ILE A 7 -25.11 -5.67 -1.03
N ARG A 8 -24.60 -5.66 0.21
CA ARG A 8 -23.17 -5.80 0.53
C ARG A 8 -22.57 -7.07 -0.08
N GLU A 9 -23.26 -8.21 0.02
CA GLU A 9 -22.81 -9.53 -0.42
C GLU A 9 -23.02 -9.79 -1.92
N MET A 10 -23.69 -8.89 -2.65
CA MET A 10 -23.99 -9.06 -4.08
C MET A 10 -23.42 -7.90 -4.91
N THR A 11 -24.23 -6.88 -5.21
CA THR A 11 -23.82 -5.80 -6.15
C THR A 11 -22.63 -5.01 -5.62
N ALA A 12 -22.59 -4.72 -4.32
CA ALA A 12 -21.42 -4.04 -3.73
C ALA A 12 -20.17 -4.95 -3.72
N ALA A 13 -20.33 -6.26 -3.60
CA ALA A 13 -19.24 -7.23 -3.72
C ALA A 13 -18.73 -7.33 -5.17
N SER A 14 -19.61 -7.30 -6.18
CA SER A 14 -19.24 -7.21 -7.60
C SER A 14 -18.48 -5.91 -7.88
N ALA A 15 -18.96 -4.78 -7.37
CA ALA A 15 -18.28 -3.49 -7.50
C ALA A 15 -16.92 -3.47 -6.78
N LYS A 16 -16.82 -4.07 -5.58
CA LYS A 16 -15.54 -4.22 -4.88
C LYS A 16 -14.55 -5.06 -5.72
N ARG A 17 -15.01 -6.15 -6.36
CA ARG A 17 -14.18 -6.98 -7.25
C ARG A 17 -13.79 -6.27 -8.55
N ALA A 18 -14.65 -5.42 -9.09
CA ALA A 18 -14.30 -4.55 -10.21
C ALA A 18 -13.20 -3.57 -9.79
N ALA A 19 -13.41 -2.83 -8.71
CA ALA A 19 -12.45 -1.86 -8.19
C ALA A 19 -11.08 -2.46 -7.84
N LEU A 20 -11.06 -3.56 -7.08
CA LEU A 20 -9.80 -4.26 -6.75
C LEU A 20 -9.12 -4.85 -7.99
N GLY A 21 -9.89 -5.38 -8.95
CA GLY A 21 -9.34 -5.87 -10.21
C GLY A 21 -8.75 -4.78 -11.10
N ALA A 22 -9.21 -3.53 -10.96
CA ALA A 22 -8.63 -2.34 -11.59
C ALA A 22 -7.45 -1.74 -10.80
N GLY A 23 -7.12 -2.28 -9.63
CA GLY A 23 -6.03 -1.78 -8.77
C GLY A 23 -6.38 -0.62 -7.87
N ALA A 24 -7.67 -0.36 -7.66
CA ALA A 24 -8.10 0.64 -6.70
C ALA A 24 -7.91 0.15 -5.25
N ILE A 25 -7.45 1.03 -4.36
CA ILE A 25 -7.57 0.83 -2.92
C ILE A 25 -9.00 1.16 -2.52
N VAL A 26 -9.78 0.14 -2.15
CA VAL A 26 -11.15 0.29 -1.65
C VAL A 26 -11.09 0.67 -0.17
N MET A 27 -11.44 1.92 0.13
CA MET A 27 -11.35 2.48 1.48
C MET A 27 -12.52 2.08 2.37
N ASP A 28 -13.71 1.94 1.78
CA ASP A 28 -14.93 1.49 2.46
C ASP A 28 -15.95 0.98 1.42
N VAL A 29 -16.94 0.22 1.89
CA VAL A 29 -18.06 -0.28 1.10
C VAL A 29 -19.37 0.12 1.77
N ILE A 30 -20.15 0.96 1.10
CA ILE A 30 -21.49 1.40 1.56
C ILE A 30 -22.57 0.55 0.90
N ALA A 31 -23.55 0.09 1.68
CA ALA A 31 -24.66 -0.71 1.16
C ALA A 31 -25.98 -0.47 1.90
N SER A 32 -27.11 -0.90 1.32
CA SER A 32 -28.43 -0.70 1.95
C SER A 32 -28.58 -1.49 3.25
N ASN A 33 -27.87 -2.62 3.36
CA ASN A 33 -27.81 -3.47 4.54
C ASN A 33 -26.57 -3.18 5.41
N ASP A 34 -26.03 -1.95 5.38
CA ASP A 34 -24.97 -1.53 6.30
C ASP A 34 -25.48 -1.53 7.76
N LYS A 35 -24.57 -1.82 8.70
CA LYS A 35 -24.87 -1.79 10.14
C LYS A 35 -24.94 -0.36 10.68
N ARG A 36 -24.28 0.58 10.00
CA ARG A 36 -24.26 2.02 10.32
C ARG A 36 -25.60 2.66 9.98
N GLN A 37 -26.04 3.59 10.81
CA GLN A 37 -27.20 4.43 10.52
C GLN A 37 -26.91 5.36 9.33
N PRO A 38 -27.93 5.82 8.59
CA PRO A 38 -27.73 6.65 7.40
C PRO A 38 -26.86 7.91 7.63
N HIS A 39 -27.03 8.62 8.76
CA HIS A 39 -26.21 9.80 9.09
C HIS A 39 -24.74 9.43 9.32
N GLU A 40 -24.45 8.29 9.96
CA GLU A 40 -23.10 7.76 10.16
C GLU A 40 -22.46 7.37 8.82
N GLN A 41 -23.24 6.81 7.89
CA GLN A 41 -22.75 6.49 6.54
C GLN A 41 -22.37 7.76 5.79
N ILE A 42 -23.21 8.79 5.80
CA ILE A 42 -22.93 10.08 5.13
C ILE A 42 -21.69 10.74 5.73
N GLN A 43 -21.59 10.76 7.06
CA GLN A 43 -20.42 11.30 7.75
C GLN A 43 -19.15 10.53 7.38
N ARG A 44 -19.23 9.20 7.33
CA ARG A 44 -18.12 8.37 6.87
C ARG A 44 -17.71 8.71 5.43
N ILE A 45 -18.65 8.90 4.51
CA ILE A 45 -18.36 9.27 3.12
C ILE A 45 -17.54 10.58 3.07
N ARG A 46 -17.92 11.58 3.89
CA ARG A 46 -17.21 12.86 4.01
C ARG A 46 -15.77 12.71 4.49
N GLU A 47 -15.57 11.89 5.51
CA GLU A 47 -14.27 11.66 6.14
C GLU A 47 -13.31 10.88 5.23
N LEU A 48 -13.82 9.99 4.38
CA LEU A 48 -13.00 9.12 3.55
C LEU A 48 -12.15 9.87 2.52
N ARG A 49 -12.54 11.08 2.09
CA ARG A 49 -11.89 11.85 1.01
C ARG A 49 -11.41 10.96 -0.16
N PRO A 50 -12.33 10.23 -0.81
CA PRO A 50 -11.97 9.30 -1.88
C PRO A 50 -11.51 10.07 -3.12
N ASP A 51 -10.62 9.47 -3.90
CA ASP A 51 -10.25 9.98 -5.23
C ASP A 51 -11.32 9.71 -6.30
N MET A 52 -12.21 8.75 -6.04
CA MET A 52 -13.24 8.26 -6.97
C MET A 52 -14.28 7.42 -6.21
N ILE A 53 -15.52 7.39 -6.71
CA ILE A 53 -16.62 6.54 -6.22
C ILE A 53 -17.08 5.59 -7.32
N LEU A 54 -17.35 4.32 -6.99
CA LEU A 54 -18.09 3.38 -7.85
C LEU A 54 -19.41 3.01 -7.20
N LEU A 55 -20.50 3.38 -7.85
CA LEU A 55 -21.87 3.06 -7.47
C LEU A 55 -22.42 1.96 -8.38
N SER A 56 -22.90 0.88 -7.77
CA SER A 56 -23.53 -0.25 -8.48
C SER A 56 -24.86 -0.61 -7.84
N GLY A 57 -25.77 -1.26 -8.56
CA GLY A 57 -27.00 -1.72 -7.93
C GLY A 57 -28.16 -1.93 -8.88
N GLY A 58 -29.01 -2.90 -8.53
CA GLY A 58 -30.13 -3.32 -9.36
C GLY A 58 -29.69 -4.16 -10.57
N THR A 59 -30.56 -5.07 -10.99
CA THR A 59 -30.45 -5.73 -12.30
C THR A 59 -31.14 -4.88 -13.35
N ASP A 60 -30.81 -5.06 -14.62
CA ASP A 60 -31.53 -4.42 -15.73
C ASP A 60 -32.97 -4.96 -15.80
N GLY A 61 -33.93 -4.06 -16.04
CA GLY A 61 -35.37 -4.34 -15.88
C GLY A 61 -35.85 -4.59 -14.44
N GLY A 62 -34.97 -4.44 -13.44
CA GLY A 62 -35.29 -4.52 -12.01
C GLY A 62 -35.75 -3.19 -11.41
N THR A 63 -35.89 -3.12 -10.08
CA THR A 63 -36.28 -1.87 -9.41
C THR A 63 -35.13 -0.86 -9.32
N LYS A 64 -35.40 0.39 -9.69
CA LYS A 64 -34.48 1.52 -9.53
C LYS A 64 -34.42 2.11 -8.12
N THR A 65 -35.45 1.90 -7.30
CA THR A 65 -35.62 2.59 -6.02
C THR A 65 -34.45 2.37 -5.07
N HIS A 66 -33.92 1.14 -5.00
CA HIS A 66 -32.84 0.81 -4.07
C HIS A 66 -31.50 1.44 -4.43
N VAL A 67 -31.15 1.50 -5.73
CA VAL A 67 -29.88 2.10 -6.15
C VAL A 67 -29.94 3.61 -6.07
N VAL A 68 -31.09 4.23 -6.39
CA VAL A 68 -31.33 5.66 -6.20
C VAL A 68 -31.22 6.04 -4.72
N LYS A 69 -31.76 5.23 -3.81
CA LYS A 69 -31.62 5.45 -2.36
C LYS A 69 -30.16 5.49 -1.88
N ILE A 70 -29.28 4.67 -2.46
CA ILE A 70 -27.85 4.71 -2.15
C ILE A 70 -27.20 5.96 -2.74
N ALA A 71 -27.59 6.33 -3.97
CA ALA A 71 -27.13 7.57 -4.60
C ALA A 71 -27.49 8.80 -3.75
N GLU A 72 -28.69 8.82 -3.15
CA GLU A 72 -29.17 9.87 -2.25
C GLU A 72 -28.43 9.93 -0.90
N LEU A 73 -27.63 8.92 -0.54
CA LEU A 73 -26.68 9.01 0.58
C LEU A 73 -25.35 9.65 0.13
N ILE A 74 -24.95 9.43 -1.13
CA ILE A 74 -23.66 9.88 -1.66
C ILE A 74 -23.71 11.35 -2.07
N ALA A 75 -24.74 11.73 -2.83
CA ALA A 75 -24.89 13.08 -3.38
C ALA A 75 -24.79 14.20 -2.32
N PRO A 76 -25.54 14.15 -1.19
CA PRO A 76 -25.48 15.22 -0.20
C PRO A 76 -24.18 15.21 0.61
N ALA A 77 -23.47 14.07 0.66
CA ALA A 77 -22.22 13.94 1.39
C ALA A 77 -21.12 14.85 0.81
N LYS A 78 -21.15 15.14 -0.50
CA LYS A 78 -20.19 16.00 -1.21
C LYS A 78 -18.74 15.83 -0.71
N PRO A 79 -18.20 14.59 -0.71
CA PRO A 79 -16.89 14.35 -0.14
C PRO A 79 -15.83 15.04 -1.00
N GLN A 80 -14.82 15.62 -0.36
CA GLN A 80 -13.81 16.38 -1.08
C GLN A 80 -12.79 15.45 -1.74
N PRO A 81 -12.40 15.72 -3.00
CA PRO A 81 -11.30 15.01 -3.64
C PRO A 81 -9.97 15.39 -2.97
N ARG A 82 -8.98 14.49 -3.03
CA ARG A 82 -7.67 14.69 -2.38
C ARG A 82 -6.86 15.82 -2.99
N PHE A 83 -7.04 16.11 -4.28
CA PHE A 83 -6.25 17.10 -5.03
C PHE A 83 -6.80 18.54 -5.00
N GLY A 84 -7.84 18.80 -4.19
CA GLY A 84 -8.32 20.15 -3.88
C GLY A 84 -9.69 20.50 -4.47
N ALA A 85 -10.23 21.64 -4.05
CA ALA A 85 -11.63 22.04 -4.27
C ALA A 85 -12.01 22.50 -5.70
N GLN A 86 -11.05 22.55 -6.63
CA GLN A 86 -11.30 23.02 -8.01
C GLN A 86 -11.80 21.90 -8.95
N TYR A 87 -11.85 20.65 -8.48
CA TYR A 87 -12.24 19.50 -9.29
C TYR A 87 -13.50 18.83 -8.76
N GLN A 88 -14.37 18.41 -9.69
CA GLN A 88 -15.50 17.55 -9.38
C GLN A 88 -14.97 16.14 -9.08
N LEU A 89 -15.55 15.48 -8.08
CA LEU A 89 -15.14 14.13 -7.71
C LEU A 89 -15.67 13.13 -8.76
N PRO A 90 -14.82 12.27 -9.37
CA PRO A 90 -15.30 11.28 -10.32
C PRO A 90 -16.19 10.22 -9.67
N LEU A 91 -17.35 9.95 -10.30
CA LEU A 91 -18.30 8.92 -9.88
C LEU A 91 -18.65 8.01 -11.07
N ILE A 92 -18.34 6.72 -10.94
CA ILE A 92 -18.73 5.72 -11.92
C ILE A 92 -20.05 5.10 -11.49
N TYR A 93 -21.06 5.14 -12.35
CA TYR A 93 -22.30 4.41 -12.19
C TYR A 93 -22.34 3.18 -13.09
N ALA A 94 -22.44 2.00 -12.47
CA ALA A 94 -22.45 0.70 -13.14
C ALA A 94 -23.59 -0.19 -12.58
N GLY A 95 -24.81 0.33 -12.64
CA GLY A 95 -26.02 -0.31 -12.12
C GLY A 95 -27.15 -0.34 -13.16
N ASN A 96 -28.38 -0.58 -12.69
CA ASN A 96 -29.59 -0.64 -13.51
C ASN A 96 -29.68 0.53 -14.51
N GLU A 97 -29.82 0.19 -15.80
CA GLU A 97 -29.82 1.16 -16.91
C GLU A 97 -30.95 2.21 -16.80
N GLU A 98 -32.12 1.83 -16.30
CA GLU A 98 -33.30 2.71 -16.17
C GLU A 98 -33.13 3.77 -15.08
N ALA A 99 -32.16 3.59 -14.17
CA ALA A 99 -31.83 4.57 -13.14
C ALA A 99 -30.77 5.59 -13.60
N SER A 100 -30.18 5.44 -14.79
CA SER A 100 -29.12 6.35 -15.28
C SER A 100 -29.55 7.81 -15.31
N GLY A 101 -30.77 8.10 -15.79
CA GLY A 101 -31.31 9.47 -15.78
C GLY A 101 -31.50 10.04 -14.36
N ASN A 102 -31.79 9.19 -13.36
CA ASN A 102 -31.83 9.61 -11.97
C ASN A 102 -30.44 9.96 -11.43
N MET A 103 -29.40 9.24 -11.86
CA MET A 103 -28.01 9.53 -11.47
C MET A 103 -27.53 10.84 -12.11
N GLU A 104 -27.82 11.06 -13.39
CA GLU A 104 -27.48 12.30 -14.10
C GLU A 104 -28.10 13.53 -13.43
N GLU A 105 -29.37 13.44 -13.00
CA GLU A 105 -30.05 14.52 -12.30
C GLU A 105 -29.44 14.76 -10.91
N LEU A 106 -29.20 13.69 -10.14
CA LEU A 106 -28.75 13.80 -8.75
C LEU A 106 -27.29 14.28 -8.62
N PHE A 107 -26.42 13.91 -9.57
CA PHE A 107 -24.98 14.17 -9.49
C PHE A 107 -24.49 15.34 -10.36
N LYS A 108 -25.41 15.98 -11.11
CA LYS A 108 -25.12 16.99 -12.15
C LYS A 108 -24.13 18.10 -11.79
N GLU A 109 -24.19 18.62 -10.56
CA GLU A 109 -23.44 19.82 -10.18
C GLU A 109 -22.13 19.53 -9.44
N ASP A 110 -22.06 18.45 -8.68
CA ASP A 110 -20.99 18.20 -7.70
C ASP A 110 -20.01 17.10 -8.13
N PHE A 111 -20.37 16.25 -9.10
CA PHE A 111 -19.59 15.08 -9.48
C PHE A 111 -19.39 15.00 -11.00
N GLU A 112 -18.28 14.41 -11.40
CA GLU A 112 -18.05 14.00 -12.78
C GLU A 112 -18.56 12.57 -12.96
N LEU A 113 -19.77 12.45 -13.50
CA LEU A 113 -20.47 11.17 -13.64
C LEU A 113 -20.05 10.44 -14.92
N SER A 114 -19.56 9.20 -14.77
CA SER A 114 -19.36 8.25 -15.87
C SER A 114 -20.34 7.09 -15.75
N VAL A 115 -21.25 6.94 -16.70
CA VAL A 115 -22.19 5.81 -16.76
C VAL A 115 -21.60 4.72 -17.64
N VAL A 116 -21.52 3.49 -17.12
CA VAL A 116 -21.05 2.31 -17.82
C VAL A 116 -22.09 1.18 -17.76
N GLU A 117 -21.86 0.11 -18.53
CA GLU A 117 -22.73 -1.07 -18.49
C GLU A 117 -22.83 -1.64 -17.07
N ASN A 118 -24.01 -2.20 -16.75
CA ASN A 118 -24.31 -2.72 -15.42
C ASN A 118 -23.34 -3.84 -15.03
N LEU A 119 -22.73 -3.74 -13.84
CA LEU A 119 -21.85 -4.78 -13.29
C LEU A 119 -22.56 -6.12 -13.10
N ARG A 120 -23.88 -6.07 -12.88
CA ARG A 120 -24.73 -7.23 -12.65
C ARG A 120 -26.04 -7.07 -13.42
N PRO A 121 -26.04 -7.25 -14.76
CA PRO A 121 -27.23 -7.07 -15.59
C PRO A 121 -28.40 -7.98 -15.14
N THR A 122 -28.09 -9.21 -14.74
CA THR A 122 -29.03 -10.17 -14.16
C THR A 122 -28.49 -10.71 -12.84
N LEU A 123 -29.32 -11.36 -12.02
CA LEU A 123 -28.86 -11.91 -10.74
C LEU A 123 -27.78 -12.98 -10.91
N GLU A 124 -27.67 -13.60 -12.08
CA GLU A 124 -26.77 -14.70 -12.39
C GLU A 124 -25.55 -14.29 -13.23
N GLN A 125 -25.52 -13.08 -13.80
CA GLN A 125 -24.47 -12.62 -14.71
C GLN A 125 -23.68 -11.44 -14.12
N GLU A 126 -22.36 -11.45 -14.30
CA GLU A 126 -21.49 -10.31 -13.98
C GLU A 126 -20.75 -9.81 -15.22
N ASN A 127 -20.63 -8.49 -15.33
CA ASN A 127 -19.92 -7.79 -16.40
C ASN A 127 -18.96 -6.77 -15.79
N LEU A 128 -17.81 -7.23 -15.29
CA LEU A 128 -16.89 -6.38 -14.51
C LEU A 128 -16.02 -5.46 -15.36
N SER A 129 -15.80 -5.78 -16.64
CA SER A 129 -14.81 -5.11 -17.49
C SER A 129 -15.12 -3.63 -17.73
N PRO A 130 -16.35 -3.22 -18.09
CA PRO A 130 -16.65 -1.81 -18.38
C PRO A 130 -16.35 -0.88 -17.19
N ALA A 131 -16.70 -1.31 -15.97
CA ALA A 131 -16.37 -0.55 -14.77
C ALA A 131 -14.86 -0.56 -14.47
N ARG A 132 -14.15 -1.67 -14.72
CA ARG A 132 -12.69 -1.74 -14.54
C ARG A 132 -11.96 -0.77 -15.46
N ASP A 133 -12.38 -0.70 -16.71
CA ASP A 133 -11.78 0.17 -17.72
C ASP A 133 -12.04 1.64 -17.36
N ALA A 134 -13.27 1.99 -16.97
CA ALA A 134 -13.59 3.35 -16.52
C ALA A 134 -12.81 3.77 -15.25
N ILE A 135 -12.59 2.86 -14.29
CA ILE A 135 -11.73 3.15 -13.12
C ILE A 135 -10.31 3.46 -13.57
N HIS A 136 -9.81 2.73 -14.56
CA HIS A 136 -8.46 2.92 -15.06
C HIS A 136 -8.30 4.26 -15.78
N ASP A 137 -9.22 4.59 -16.68
CA ASP A 137 -9.20 5.82 -17.47
C ASP A 137 -9.30 7.04 -16.55
N LEU A 138 -10.28 7.04 -15.63
CA LEU A 138 -10.42 8.12 -14.65
C LEU A 138 -9.20 8.25 -13.73
N PHE A 139 -8.53 7.14 -13.38
CA PHE A 139 -7.30 7.22 -12.61
C PHE A 139 -6.18 7.92 -13.39
N LEU A 140 -6.03 7.64 -14.69
CA LEU A 140 -5.04 8.31 -15.52
C LEU A 140 -5.36 9.81 -15.70
N GLU A 141 -6.62 10.13 -15.98
CA GLU A 141 -7.09 11.49 -16.24
C GLU A 141 -7.11 12.39 -15.00
N HIS A 142 -7.50 11.84 -13.84
CA HIS A 142 -7.76 12.62 -12.63
C HIS A 142 -6.71 12.47 -11.53
N VAL A 143 -5.93 11.40 -11.54
CA VAL A 143 -4.91 11.16 -10.51
C VAL A 143 -3.51 11.32 -11.11
N MET A 144 -3.22 10.64 -12.21
CA MET A 144 -1.89 10.70 -12.83
C MET A 144 -1.61 12.01 -13.56
N ALA A 145 -2.63 12.70 -14.08
CA ALA A 145 -2.48 14.04 -14.67
C ALA A 145 -1.80 15.05 -13.74
N HIS A 146 -1.90 14.86 -12.43
CA HIS A 146 -1.26 15.70 -11.41
C HIS A 146 0.13 15.25 -11.00
N ALA A 147 0.61 14.11 -11.49
CA ALA A 147 1.96 13.66 -11.21
C ALA A 147 2.97 14.65 -11.83
N PRO A 148 3.97 15.12 -11.06
CA PRO A 148 4.96 16.07 -11.57
C PRO A 148 5.62 15.57 -12.87
N GLY A 149 5.52 16.37 -13.94
CA GLY A 149 6.09 16.04 -15.24
C GLY A 149 5.22 15.16 -16.15
N TYR A 150 4.05 14.68 -15.70
CA TYR A 150 3.19 13.79 -16.51
C TYR A 150 2.66 14.46 -17.78
N ASN A 151 2.19 15.71 -17.70
CA ASN A 151 1.75 16.48 -18.87
C ASN A 151 2.87 16.64 -19.92
N ARG A 152 4.11 16.78 -19.47
CA ARG A 152 5.28 16.85 -20.35
C ARG A 152 5.59 15.49 -20.98
N LEU A 153 5.44 14.41 -20.23
CA LEU A 153 5.63 13.04 -20.71
C LEU A 153 4.61 12.67 -21.79
N ILE A 154 3.33 12.99 -21.60
CA ILE A 154 2.28 12.76 -22.61
C ILE A 154 2.64 13.44 -23.92
N GLN A 155 3.10 14.69 -23.88
CA GLN A 155 3.49 15.43 -25.09
C GLN A 155 4.70 14.83 -25.82
N TRP A 156 5.51 14.02 -25.13
CA TRP A 156 6.68 13.35 -25.72
C TRP A 156 6.36 11.96 -26.27
N ALA A 157 5.24 11.36 -25.86
CA ALA A 157 4.88 10.01 -26.25
C ALA A 157 4.02 10.03 -27.53
N ASP A 158 4.44 9.28 -28.55
CA ASP A 158 3.66 9.09 -29.79
C ASP A 158 2.50 8.08 -29.63
N ALA A 159 2.40 7.45 -28.45
CA ALA A 159 1.38 6.47 -28.09
C ALA A 159 0.83 6.73 -26.68
N PRO A 160 -0.40 6.28 -26.35
CA PRO A 160 -0.95 6.40 -25.01
C PRO A 160 -0.04 5.78 -23.94
N ILE A 161 0.07 6.46 -22.80
CA ILE A 161 0.80 5.94 -21.65
C ILE A 161 0.04 4.73 -21.10
N MET A 162 0.71 3.59 -21.00
CA MET A 162 0.13 2.35 -20.48
C MET A 162 0.61 2.08 -19.04
N PRO A 163 -0.29 1.65 -18.14
CA PRO A 163 0.13 1.14 -16.84
C PRO A 163 0.90 -0.17 -16.95
N THR A 164 1.84 -0.39 -16.03
CA THR A 164 2.58 -1.66 -15.87
C THR A 164 1.67 -2.89 -15.90
N PRO A 165 0.59 -2.99 -15.09
CA PRO A 165 -0.31 -4.14 -15.14
C PRO A 165 -1.01 -4.36 -16.49
N GLY A 166 -1.25 -3.30 -17.27
CA GLY A 166 -1.80 -3.43 -18.62
C GLY A 166 -0.79 -4.10 -19.55
N ALA A 167 0.44 -3.62 -19.51
CA ALA A 167 1.50 -4.12 -20.38
C ALA A 167 1.87 -5.58 -20.08
N VAL A 168 2.03 -5.92 -18.80
CA VAL A 168 2.30 -7.30 -18.37
C VAL A 168 1.15 -8.24 -18.75
N GLY A 169 -0.10 -7.79 -18.64
CA GLY A 169 -1.27 -8.55 -19.07
C GLY A 169 -1.26 -8.86 -20.58
N ASN A 170 -0.84 -7.91 -21.43
CA ASN A 170 -0.77 -8.12 -22.87
C ASN A 170 0.21 -9.22 -23.25
N ILE A 171 1.44 -9.16 -22.74
CA ILE A 171 2.47 -10.15 -23.08
C ILE A 171 2.11 -11.55 -22.56
N LEU A 172 1.48 -11.67 -21.39
CA LEU A 172 1.03 -12.96 -20.85
C LEU A 172 -0.08 -13.59 -21.67
N GLN A 173 -1.04 -12.79 -22.16
CA GLN A 173 -2.06 -13.28 -23.09
C GLN A 173 -1.43 -13.76 -24.40
N THR A 174 -0.48 -13.01 -24.95
CA THR A 174 0.25 -13.43 -26.17
C THR A 174 0.96 -14.77 -25.98
N ILE A 175 1.62 -15.00 -24.82
CA ILE A 175 2.26 -16.28 -24.50
C ILE A 175 1.22 -17.41 -24.44
N ALA A 176 0.13 -17.21 -23.69
CA ALA A 176 -0.90 -18.22 -23.50
C ALA A 176 -1.55 -18.62 -24.84
N GLU A 177 -1.82 -17.65 -25.72
CA GLU A 177 -2.39 -17.87 -27.06
C GLU A 177 -1.41 -18.59 -28.00
N GLN A 178 -0.16 -18.11 -28.08
CA GLN A 178 0.85 -18.65 -28.99
C GLN A 178 1.19 -20.10 -28.65
N TYR A 179 1.34 -20.41 -27.36
CA TYR A 179 1.73 -21.74 -26.89
C TYR A 179 0.53 -22.65 -26.56
N ARG A 180 -0.69 -22.09 -26.50
CA ARG A 180 -1.93 -22.78 -26.09
C ARG A 180 -1.78 -23.45 -24.73
N ILE A 181 -1.33 -22.67 -23.75
CA ILE A 181 -1.04 -23.12 -22.39
C ILE A 181 -1.75 -22.25 -21.36
N ASN A 182 -1.96 -22.82 -20.17
CA ASN A 182 -2.40 -22.06 -19.01
C ASN A 182 -1.19 -21.42 -18.31
N VAL A 183 -1.30 -20.13 -18.02
CA VAL A 183 -0.21 -19.31 -17.49
C VAL A 183 -0.69 -18.56 -16.26
N VAL A 184 0.17 -18.50 -15.25
CA VAL A 184 0.08 -17.52 -14.17
C VAL A 184 1.30 -16.62 -14.26
N GLY A 185 1.09 -15.32 -14.16
CA GLY A 185 2.15 -14.33 -14.03
C GLY A 185 2.01 -13.59 -12.73
N VAL A 186 3.14 -13.21 -12.12
CA VAL A 186 3.16 -12.33 -10.95
C VAL A 186 4.20 -11.23 -11.12
N ASP A 187 3.83 -10.01 -10.73
CA ASP A 187 4.73 -8.87 -10.61
C ASP A 187 4.62 -8.27 -9.20
N ILE A 188 5.69 -8.40 -8.40
CA ILE A 188 5.74 -7.87 -7.04
C ILE A 188 6.60 -6.61 -6.96
N GLY A 189 5.94 -5.49 -6.66
CA GLY A 189 6.54 -4.17 -6.52
C GLY A 189 6.76 -3.73 -5.07
N GLY A 190 7.15 -2.46 -4.92
CA GLY A 190 7.32 -1.83 -3.61
C GLY A 190 5.99 -1.55 -2.90
N ALA A 191 4.91 -1.30 -3.64
CA ALA A 191 3.59 -0.96 -3.10
C ALA A 191 2.53 -2.03 -3.38
N THR A 192 2.57 -2.66 -4.55
CA THR A 192 1.53 -3.56 -5.04
C THR A 192 2.10 -4.90 -5.49
N THR A 193 1.25 -5.92 -5.53
CA THR A 193 1.55 -7.22 -6.17
C THR A 193 0.44 -7.53 -7.16
N ASP A 194 0.81 -7.63 -8.42
CA ASP A 194 -0.10 -7.89 -9.51
C ASP A 194 -0.04 -9.37 -9.88
N VAL A 195 -1.19 -10.02 -9.93
CA VAL A 195 -1.32 -11.42 -10.33
C VAL A 195 -2.21 -11.50 -11.56
N PHE A 196 -1.74 -12.27 -12.53
CA PHE A 196 -2.37 -12.49 -13.81
C PHE A 196 -2.58 -13.98 -14.00
N SER A 197 -3.69 -14.36 -14.61
CA SER A 197 -3.88 -15.74 -15.05
C SER A 197 -4.57 -15.78 -16.40
N VAL A 198 -4.17 -16.76 -17.21
CA VAL A 198 -4.88 -17.15 -18.42
C VAL A 198 -5.14 -18.64 -18.29
N PHE A 199 -6.41 -19.00 -18.12
CA PHE A 199 -6.85 -20.40 -18.03
C PHE A 199 -7.94 -20.65 -19.05
N ASP A 200 -7.75 -21.70 -19.86
CA ASP A 200 -8.70 -22.09 -20.90
C ASP A 200 -9.10 -20.90 -21.83
N GLY A 201 -8.14 -20.00 -22.08
CA GLY A 201 -8.30 -18.79 -22.90
C GLY A 201 -8.91 -17.58 -22.19
N ILE A 202 -9.23 -17.67 -20.90
CA ILE A 202 -9.84 -16.58 -20.12
C ILE A 202 -8.76 -15.84 -19.32
N PHE A 203 -8.57 -14.55 -19.63
CA PHE A 203 -7.65 -13.68 -18.90
C PHE A 203 -8.29 -13.08 -17.64
N ASN A 204 -7.58 -13.14 -16.53
CA ASN A 204 -7.90 -12.46 -15.29
C ASN A 204 -6.70 -11.69 -14.78
N ARG A 205 -6.97 -10.56 -14.13
CA ARG A 205 -5.98 -9.70 -13.49
C ARG A 205 -6.45 -9.27 -12.12
N THR A 206 -5.54 -9.19 -11.18
CA THR A 206 -5.76 -8.62 -9.84
C THR A 206 -4.55 -7.79 -9.44
N VAL A 207 -4.79 -6.60 -8.89
CA VAL A 207 -3.76 -5.69 -8.41
C VAL A 207 -3.94 -5.54 -6.90
N SER A 208 -3.05 -6.16 -6.14
CA SER A 208 -3.13 -6.20 -4.68
C SER A 208 -2.46 -4.96 -4.10
N ALA A 209 -3.20 -3.86 -4.00
CA ALA A 209 -2.63 -2.53 -3.73
C ALA A 209 -1.98 -2.33 -2.34
N ASN A 210 -2.16 -3.29 -1.42
CA ASN A 210 -1.59 -3.26 -0.06
C ASN A 210 -0.56 -4.37 0.17
N LEU A 211 -0.15 -5.12 -0.86
CA LEU A 211 0.81 -6.20 -0.73
C LEU A 211 2.06 -5.86 -1.54
N GLY A 212 3.10 -5.34 -0.90
CA GLY A 212 4.32 -4.91 -1.58
C GLY A 212 5.52 -4.87 -0.63
N MET A 213 6.73 -4.90 -1.18
CA MET A 213 7.96 -5.15 -0.41
C MET A 213 8.65 -3.92 0.18
N SER A 214 8.11 -2.72 -0.07
CA SER A 214 8.66 -1.46 0.44
C SER A 214 7.59 -0.62 1.14
N TYR A 215 6.83 0.18 0.38
CA TYR A 215 5.79 1.08 0.90
C TYR A 215 4.64 0.35 1.61
N SER A 216 4.42 -0.92 1.31
CA SER A 216 3.34 -1.75 1.86
C SER A 216 3.82 -2.91 2.72
N ILE A 217 5.12 -2.98 3.05
CA ILE A 217 5.69 -4.14 3.74
C ILE A 217 5.05 -4.36 5.13
N SER A 218 4.71 -3.27 5.81
CA SER A 218 3.96 -3.29 7.07
C SER A 218 2.54 -3.85 6.91
N ASN A 219 1.83 -3.55 5.81
CA ASN A 219 0.53 -4.17 5.52
C ASN A 219 0.65 -5.67 5.28
N VAL A 220 1.68 -6.12 4.55
CA VAL A 220 1.96 -7.55 4.38
C VAL A 220 2.12 -8.22 5.75
N CYS A 221 2.92 -7.62 6.64
CA CYS A 221 3.13 -8.17 7.98
C CYS A 221 1.86 -8.14 8.85
N ALA A 222 1.01 -7.13 8.70
CA ALA A 222 -0.26 -7.04 9.41
C ALA A 222 -1.27 -8.09 8.92
N GLU A 223 -1.38 -8.29 7.61
CA GLU A 223 -2.33 -9.22 6.99
C GLU A 223 -1.87 -10.68 7.12
N ALA A 224 -0.58 -10.95 6.90
CA ALA A 224 -0.01 -12.29 7.06
C ALA A 224 0.16 -12.68 8.54
N THR A 225 0.44 -11.69 9.39
CA THR A 225 0.96 -11.81 10.77
C THR A 225 2.43 -12.25 10.84
N MET A 226 3.15 -11.80 11.89
CA MET A 226 4.54 -12.20 12.13
C MET A 226 4.73 -13.71 12.28
N PRO A 227 3.86 -14.47 12.99
CA PRO A 227 3.99 -15.93 13.05
C PRO A 227 3.98 -16.61 11.66
N SER A 228 3.15 -16.12 10.73
CA SER A 228 3.13 -16.65 9.35
C SER A 228 4.39 -16.34 8.56
N ILE A 229 5.07 -15.24 8.87
CA ILE A 229 6.34 -14.89 8.23
C ILE A 229 7.47 -15.71 8.85
N MET A 230 7.51 -15.79 10.19
CA MET A 230 8.56 -16.46 10.94
C MET A 230 8.62 -17.98 10.70
N ARG A 231 7.51 -18.62 10.27
CA ARG A 231 7.53 -20.04 9.91
C ARG A 231 8.47 -20.39 8.75
N TRP A 232 8.87 -19.39 7.94
CA TRP A 232 9.81 -19.53 6.83
C TRP A 232 11.28 -19.30 7.22
N MET A 233 11.56 -19.06 8.50
CA MET A 233 12.89 -18.71 8.98
C MET A 233 13.66 -19.98 9.36
N HIS A 234 14.90 -20.09 8.85
CA HIS A 234 15.87 -21.13 9.22
C HIS A 234 16.98 -20.58 10.13
N LEU A 235 16.84 -19.32 10.57
CA LEU A 235 17.73 -18.64 11.51
C LEU A 235 16.89 -18.21 12.73
N ASP A 236 17.50 -18.27 13.91
CA ASP A 236 16.89 -17.70 15.11
C ASP A 236 16.96 -16.17 15.05
N MET A 237 15.80 -15.52 15.14
CA MET A 237 15.66 -14.08 14.97
C MET A 237 14.60 -13.53 15.92
N ASN A 238 14.88 -12.37 16.49
CA ASN A 238 13.99 -11.71 17.43
C ASN A 238 12.83 -11.00 16.71
N GLU A 239 11.57 -11.36 17.02
CA GLU A 239 10.39 -10.77 16.39
C GLU A 239 10.33 -9.25 16.57
N ARG A 240 10.69 -8.74 17.75
CA ARG A 240 10.65 -7.30 18.06
C ARG A 240 11.61 -6.51 17.17
N GLU A 241 12.83 -7.02 16.99
CA GLU A 241 13.81 -6.43 16.07
C GLU A 241 13.33 -6.49 14.61
N LEU A 242 12.75 -7.62 14.19
CA LEU A 242 12.21 -7.77 12.85
C LEU A 242 11.08 -6.77 12.56
N ARG A 243 10.19 -6.52 13.52
CA ARG A 243 9.15 -5.49 13.42
C ARG A 243 9.72 -4.10 13.21
N ASN A 244 10.75 -3.72 13.97
CA ASN A 244 11.45 -2.46 13.76
C ASN A 244 12.11 -2.39 12.37
N ARG A 245 12.70 -3.48 11.88
CA ARG A 245 13.25 -3.57 10.51
C ARG A 245 12.19 -3.35 9.42
N VAL A 246 10.98 -3.90 9.60
CA VAL A 246 9.83 -3.68 8.70
C VAL A 246 9.44 -2.21 8.66
N LYS A 247 9.31 -1.56 9.83
CA LYS A 247 8.97 -0.14 9.90
C LYS A 247 10.05 0.76 9.31
N ASN A 248 11.32 0.47 9.57
CA ASN A 248 12.44 1.19 8.97
C ASN A 248 12.48 1.04 7.43
N LYS A 249 12.17 -0.16 6.90
CA LYS A 249 12.04 -0.37 5.44
C LYS A 249 10.87 0.43 4.85
N MET A 250 9.74 0.51 5.57
CA MET A 250 8.56 1.28 5.12
C MET A 250 8.87 2.78 5.00
N ILE A 251 9.54 3.39 6.00
CA ILE A 251 9.88 4.82 5.96
C ILE A 251 11.06 5.14 5.03
N ARG A 252 11.85 4.13 4.65
CA ARG A 252 13.00 4.17 3.72
C ARG A 252 12.89 3.07 2.64
N PRO A 253 11.94 3.22 1.71
CA PRO A 253 11.48 2.16 0.79
C PRO A 253 12.53 1.69 -0.23
N THR A 254 13.59 2.48 -0.45
CA THR A 254 14.66 2.24 -1.43
C THR A 254 15.78 1.35 -0.91
N THR A 255 15.86 1.12 0.40
CA THR A 255 16.94 0.32 1.01
C THR A 255 16.94 -1.14 0.53
N ILE A 256 18.10 -1.78 0.51
CA ILE A 256 18.28 -3.17 0.06
C ILE A 256 18.98 -4.02 1.13
N PRO A 257 18.71 -5.33 1.22
CA PRO A 257 19.31 -6.19 2.23
C PRO A 257 20.82 -6.35 1.97
N GLN A 258 21.63 -5.93 2.94
CA GLN A 258 23.09 -6.06 2.88
C GLN A 258 23.59 -7.37 3.48
N SER A 259 23.06 -7.75 4.64
CA SER A 259 23.37 -9.00 5.33
C SER A 259 22.47 -10.15 4.88
N ILE A 260 22.91 -11.38 5.13
CA ILE A 260 22.16 -12.58 4.72
C ILE A 260 20.85 -12.75 5.49
N ASP A 261 20.84 -12.46 6.80
CA ASP A 261 19.65 -12.54 7.65
C ASP A 261 18.55 -11.57 7.21
N ALA A 262 18.92 -10.36 6.79
CA ALA A 262 18.00 -9.38 6.23
C ALA A 262 17.39 -9.85 4.91
N LEU A 263 18.18 -10.48 4.04
CA LEU A 263 17.68 -11.06 2.80
C LEU A 263 16.68 -12.18 3.06
N ILE A 264 17.02 -13.10 3.97
CA ILE A 264 16.17 -14.24 4.34
C ILE A 264 14.83 -13.74 4.86
N PHE A 265 14.85 -12.76 5.77
CA PHE A 265 13.64 -12.17 6.30
C PHE A 265 12.81 -11.46 5.23
N GLU A 266 13.40 -10.62 4.38
CA GLU A 266 12.66 -9.97 3.28
C GLU A 266 12.07 -11.00 2.31
N GLN A 267 12.74 -12.12 2.04
CA GLN A 267 12.19 -13.21 1.21
C GLN A 267 11.09 -14.01 1.92
N ALA A 268 11.12 -14.14 3.25
CA ALA A 268 10.01 -14.71 4.02
C ALA A 268 8.75 -13.83 3.92
N VAL A 269 8.91 -12.51 4.03
CA VAL A 269 7.82 -11.55 3.83
C VAL A 269 7.29 -11.61 2.38
N ALA A 270 8.18 -11.75 1.39
CA ALA A 270 7.80 -11.87 -0.01
C ALA A 270 6.95 -13.12 -0.28
N ARG A 271 7.26 -14.27 0.34
CA ARG A 271 6.43 -15.48 0.24
C ARG A 271 4.99 -15.22 0.69
N GLU A 272 4.81 -14.52 1.81
CA GLU A 272 3.48 -14.20 2.31
C GLU A 272 2.76 -13.16 1.44
N ALA A 273 3.45 -12.13 0.95
CA ALA A 273 2.87 -11.15 0.02
C ALA A 273 2.36 -11.85 -1.25
N LEU A 274 3.18 -12.72 -1.86
CA LEU A 274 2.83 -13.49 -3.05
C LEU A 274 1.67 -14.46 -2.77
N ARG A 275 1.69 -15.15 -1.63
CA ARG A 275 0.63 -16.10 -1.24
C ARG A 275 -0.70 -15.39 -1.04
N LEU A 276 -0.73 -14.28 -0.30
CA LEU A 276 -1.93 -13.48 -0.08
C LEU A 276 -2.48 -12.91 -1.39
N ALA A 277 -1.60 -12.37 -2.24
CA ALA A 277 -1.98 -11.86 -3.56
C ALA A 277 -2.56 -12.98 -4.45
N TYR A 278 -2.00 -14.18 -4.40
CA TYR A 278 -2.51 -15.33 -5.15
C TYR A 278 -3.85 -15.84 -4.62
N VAL A 279 -4.03 -15.92 -3.30
CA VAL A 279 -5.34 -16.25 -2.68
C VAL A 279 -6.40 -15.25 -3.13
N GLN A 280 -6.10 -13.95 -3.01
CA GLN A 280 -6.99 -12.89 -3.47
C GLN A 280 -7.31 -13.03 -4.97
N HIS A 281 -6.31 -13.34 -5.81
CA HIS A 281 -6.53 -13.55 -7.23
C HIS A 281 -7.48 -14.72 -7.50
N LYS A 282 -7.33 -15.86 -6.80
CA LYS A 282 -8.21 -17.02 -6.94
C LYS A 282 -9.65 -16.71 -6.51
N GLU A 283 -9.84 -15.89 -5.48
CA GLU A 283 -11.15 -15.40 -5.05
C GLU A 283 -11.84 -14.48 -6.07
N PHE A 284 -11.08 -13.78 -6.91
CA PHE A 284 -11.62 -12.89 -7.95
C PHE A 284 -11.77 -13.56 -9.30
N ALA A 285 -10.87 -14.47 -9.65
CA ALA A 285 -10.92 -15.27 -10.86
C ALA A 285 -11.86 -16.47 -10.67
N THR A 286 -13.15 -16.22 -10.46
CA THR A 286 -14.17 -17.25 -10.21
C THR A 286 -15.16 -17.38 -11.35
N THR A 287 -15.65 -18.60 -11.56
CA THR A 287 -16.86 -18.86 -12.34
C THR A 287 -18.11 -18.32 -11.60
N LEU A 288 -19.18 -18.03 -12.35
CA LEU A 288 -20.40 -17.46 -11.78
C LEU A 288 -21.12 -18.43 -10.83
N LYS A 289 -21.75 -17.88 -9.79
CA LYS A 289 -22.65 -18.60 -8.88
C LYS A 289 -23.92 -18.99 -9.63
N GLY A 290 -24.33 -20.26 -9.59
CA GLY A 290 -25.68 -20.67 -9.98
C GLY A 290 -25.86 -21.31 -11.36
N ILE A 291 -24.79 -21.65 -12.08
CA ILE A 291 -24.93 -22.64 -13.16
C ILE A 291 -25.43 -23.93 -12.50
N GLN A 292 -26.63 -24.39 -12.86
CA GLN A 292 -27.11 -25.74 -12.53
C GLN A 292 -26.16 -26.76 -13.15
N GLN A 293 -25.01 -27.01 -12.52
CA GLN A 293 -24.31 -28.25 -12.73
C GLN A 293 -25.28 -29.35 -12.27
N GLN A 294 -25.51 -30.34 -13.13
CA GLN A 294 -26.30 -31.53 -12.79
C GLN A 294 -25.72 -32.12 -11.50
N ARG A 295 -26.39 -31.87 -10.36
CA ARG A 295 -25.92 -32.28 -9.05
C ARG A 295 -26.01 -33.80 -8.94
N THR A 296 -24.90 -34.42 -8.56
CA THR A 296 -24.89 -35.79 -8.05
C THR A 296 -25.25 -35.77 -6.56
N VAL A 297 -25.86 -36.83 -6.05
CA VAL A 297 -26.39 -36.92 -4.67
C VAL A 297 -25.32 -36.59 -3.59
N GLY A 298 -24.03 -36.71 -3.92
CA GLY A 298 -22.89 -36.38 -3.05
C GLY A 298 -22.59 -34.89 -2.84
N ASP A 299 -23.05 -34.00 -3.72
CA ASP A 299 -22.70 -32.56 -3.69
C ASP A 299 -23.56 -31.74 -2.70
N THR A 300 -24.42 -32.41 -1.93
CA THR A 300 -25.40 -31.77 -1.03
C THR A 300 -24.77 -31.28 0.29
N PHE A 301 -23.54 -31.69 0.61
CA PHE A 301 -22.94 -31.47 1.94
C PHE A 301 -21.80 -30.42 2.00
N SER A 302 -21.32 -29.90 0.87
CA SER A 302 -20.33 -28.81 0.84
C SER A 302 -20.98 -27.50 0.40
N GLN A 303 -21.55 -26.74 1.33
CA GLN A 303 -21.94 -25.35 1.09
C GLN A 303 -20.68 -24.47 1.07
N GLU A 304 -19.97 -24.41 -0.06
CA GLU A 304 -19.01 -23.33 -0.29
C GLU A 304 -19.78 -22.07 -0.72
N VAL A 305 -19.55 -20.96 -0.02
CA VAL A 305 -20.34 -19.71 -0.15
C VAL A 305 -19.93 -18.89 -1.40
N GLY A 306 -18.96 -19.35 -2.21
CA GLY A 306 -18.43 -18.68 -3.42
C GLY A 306 -18.58 -19.50 -4.72
N GLY A 307 -18.30 -18.87 -5.88
CA GLY A 307 -18.12 -19.58 -7.15
C GLY A 307 -16.75 -20.29 -7.20
N GLN A 308 -16.62 -21.37 -7.97
CA GLN A 308 -15.34 -22.08 -8.09
C GLN A 308 -14.34 -21.22 -8.86
N THR A 309 -13.10 -21.15 -8.36
CA THR A 309 -12.00 -20.46 -9.05
C THR A 309 -11.71 -21.11 -10.41
N ILE A 310 -11.45 -20.29 -11.43
CA ILE A 310 -11.01 -20.70 -12.77
C ILE A 310 -9.53 -21.12 -12.71
N VAL A 311 -8.79 -20.63 -11.69
CA VAL A 311 -7.36 -20.89 -11.52
C VAL A 311 -7.16 -22.28 -10.90
N ASP A 312 -6.78 -23.23 -11.74
CA ASP A 312 -6.53 -24.63 -11.39
C ASP A 312 -5.03 -24.94 -11.40
N ASN A 313 -4.44 -25.11 -10.21
CA ASN A 313 -3.00 -25.37 -10.07
C ASN A 313 -2.57 -26.66 -10.79
N MET A 314 -3.44 -27.66 -10.91
CA MET A 314 -3.11 -28.93 -11.58
C MET A 314 -2.99 -28.78 -13.10
N LYS A 315 -3.64 -27.76 -13.66
CA LYS A 315 -3.61 -27.43 -15.09
C LYS A 315 -2.56 -26.38 -15.43
N LEU A 316 -1.87 -25.80 -14.44
CA LEU A 316 -0.92 -24.72 -14.63
C LEU A 316 0.34 -25.21 -15.35
N ASN A 317 0.58 -24.68 -16.56
CA ASN A 317 1.75 -25.09 -17.36
C ASN A 317 2.97 -24.21 -17.08
N LEU A 318 2.77 -22.90 -16.95
CA LEU A 318 3.85 -21.92 -16.81
C LEU A 318 3.53 -20.91 -15.71
N LEU A 319 4.46 -20.74 -14.78
CA LEU A 319 4.44 -19.69 -13.76
C LEU A 319 5.59 -18.71 -14.02
N VAL A 320 5.26 -17.46 -14.34
CA VAL A 320 6.22 -16.40 -14.68
C VAL A 320 6.33 -15.40 -13.54
N ALA A 321 7.55 -15.19 -13.06
CA ALA A 321 7.89 -14.26 -11.99
C ALA A 321 8.46 -12.94 -12.52
N SER A 322 8.00 -11.82 -11.99
CA SER A 322 8.55 -10.50 -12.25
C SER A 322 8.55 -9.65 -10.97
N GLY A 323 9.26 -8.53 -10.99
CA GLY A 323 9.38 -7.61 -9.86
C GLY A 323 10.68 -7.78 -9.07
N GLY A 324 11.08 -6.72 -8.37
CA GLY A 324 12.46 -6.54 -7.88
C GLY A 324 13.00 -7.68 -7.01
N VAL A 325 12.19 -8.17 -6.06
CA VAL A 325 12.59 -9.27 -5.14
C VAL A 325 12.77 -10.62 -5.86
N LEU A 326 12.02 -10.84 -6.95
CA LEU A 326 12.08 -12.08 -7.74
C LEU A 326 13.15 -12.01 -8.84
N SER A 327 13.20 -10.91 -9.59
CA SER A 327 14.15 -10.72 -10.70
C SER A 327 15.60 -10.57 -10.21
N HIS A 328 15.82 -9.85 -9.10
CA HIS A 328 17.16 -9.57 -8.57
C HIS A 328 17.57 -10.46 -7.38
N ALA A 329 16.87 -11.57 -7.15
CA ALA A 329 17.30 -12.56 -6.16
C ALA A 329 18.76 -13.01 -6.46
N PRO A 330 19.66 -13.00 -5.46
CA PRO A 330 21.06 -13.40 -5.62
C PRO A 330 21.29 -14.76 -6.28
N HIS A 331 20.42 -15.72 -6.00
CA HIS A 331 20.44 -17.07 -6.56
C HIS A 331 19.09 -17.43 -7.16
N MET A 332 19.09 -18.20 -8.25
CA MET A 332 17.87 -18.56 -9.00
C MET A 332 16.96 -19.49 -8.19
N GLN A 333 17.56 -20.33 -7.35
CA GLN A 333 16.89 -21.22 -6.40
C GLN A 333 16.00 -20.44 -5.43
N GLN A 334 16.40 -19.22 -5.02
CA GLN A 334 15.61 -18.36 -4.15
C GLN A 334 14.33 -17.89 -4.84
N THR A 335 14.41 -17.48 -6.11
CA THR A 335 13.23 -17.14 -6.91
C THR A 335 12.32 -18.35 -7.08
N ALA A 336 12.88 -19.50 -7.47
CA ALA A 336 12.10 -20.72 -7.65
C ALA A 336 11.35 -21.11 -6.37
N MET A 337 12.02 -21.05 -5.22
CA MET A 337 11.42 -21.39 -3.94
C MET A 337 10.33 -20.43 -3.50
N MET A 338 10.53 -19.11 -3.65
CA MET A 338 9.45 -18.16 -3.36
C MET A 338 8.20 -18.42 -4.21
N LEU A 339 8.35 -18.84 -5.48
CA LEU A 339 7.23 -19.20 -6.34
C LEU A 339 6.55 -20.50 -5.90
N ILE A 340 7.32 -21.55 -5.65
CA ILE A 340 6.77 -22.85 -5.24
C ILE A 340 6.03 -22.71 -3.91
N ASP A 341 6.62 -22.00 -2.95
CA ASP A 341 6.08 -21.82 -1.60
C ASP A 341 4.78 -20.98 -1.62
N ALA A 342 4.73 -19.92 -2.43
CA ALA A 342 3.58 -19.00 -2.46
C ALA A 342 2.42 -19.51 -3.34
N PHE A 343 2.72 -20.05 -4.52
CA PHE A 343 1.70 -20.44 -5.51
C PHE A 343 1.30 -21.91 -5.40
N GLN A 344 2.13 -22.74 -4.76
CA GLN A 344 1.85 -24.15 -4.50
C GLN A 344 1.40 -24.90 -5.77
N PRO A 345 2.21 -24.90 -6.85
CA PRO A 345 1.85 -25.58 -8.10
C PRO A 345 1.58 -27.08 -7.85
N GLU A 346 0.70 -27.66 -8.65
CA GLU A 346 0.29 -29.06 -8.59
C GLU A 346 0.58 -29.74 -9.95
N GLY A 347 0.92 -31.02 -9.94
CA GLY A 347 1.30 -31.75 -11.14
C GLY A 347 2.69 -31.38 -11.63
N VAL A 348 2.80 -30.95 -12.89
CA VAL A 348 4.06 -30.54 -13.53
C VAL A 348 3.93 -29.12 -14.04
N THR A 349 4.71 -28.21 -13.47
CA THR A 349 4.68 -26.78 -13.82
C THR A 349 6.10 -26.31 -14.19
N THR A 350 6.21 -25.55 -15.28
CA THR A 350 7.45 -24.86 -15.64
C THR A 350 7.51 -23.51 -14.93
N LEU A 351 8.66 -23.20 -14.34
CA LEU A 351 8.95 -21.93 -13.67
C LEU A 351 9.84 -21.07 -14.57
N ALA A 352 9.50 -19.79 -14.69
CA ALA A 352 10.30 -18.81 -15.40
C ALA A 352 10.31 -17.47 -14.66
N LYS A 353 11.29 -16.62 -14.97
CA LYS A 353 11.33 -15.24 -14.49
C LYS A 353 11.71 -14.25 -15.57
N ASP A 354 11.23 -13.04 -15.41
CA ASP A 354 11.70 -11.85 -16.12
C ASP A 354 13.08 -11.44 -15.58
N SER A 355 14.07 -11.40 -16.46
CA SER A 355 15.48 -11.19 -16.11
C SER A 355 15.76 -9.83 -15.48
N ILE A 356 15.19 -8.75 -16.04
CA ILE A 356 15.49 -7.36 -15.65
C ILE A 356 14.25 -6.46 -15.67
N PHE A 357 13.06 -7.01 -15.46
CA PHE A 357 11.79 -6.25 -15.44
C PHE A 357 11.42 -5.64 -16.80
N MET A 358 11.60 -6.41 -17.88
CA MET A 358 11.32 -5.99 -19.26
C MET A 358 9.89 -6.27 -19.72
N MET A 359 9.15 -7.15 -19.05
CA MET A 359 7.78 -7.48 -19.43
C MET A 359 6.88 -6.25 -19.64
N PRO A 360 6.92 -5.21 -18.79
CA PRO A 360 6.11 -4.01 -19.03
C PRO A 360 6.53 -3.26 -20.30
N HIS A 361 7.83 -3.13 -20.55
CA HIS A 361 8.34 -2.46 -21.75
C HIS A 361 7.96 -3.22 -23.02
N LEU A 362 8.05 -4.55 -22.97
CA LEU A 362 7.69 -5.43 -24.08
C LEU A 362 6.18 -5.49 -24.32
N GLY A 363 5.36 -5.39 -23.28
CA GLY A 363 3.92 -5.28 -23.40
C GLY A 363 3.46 -4.00 -24.12
N VAL A 364 4.17 -2.89 -23.91
CA VAL A 364 3.97 -1.64 -24.69
C VAL A 364 4.45 -1.83 -26.13
N LEU A 365 5.66 -2.37 -26.32
CA LEU A 365 6.20 -2.62 -27.67
C LEU A 365 5.31 -3.57 -28.47
N ALA A 366 4.66 -4.55 -27.83
CA ALA A 366 3.79 -5.52 -28.47
C ALA A 366 2.56 -4.87 -29.14
N GLN A 367 2.14 -3.68 -28.72
CA GLN A 367 1.03 -2.96 -29.39
C GLN A 367 1.42 -2.42 -30.77
N VAL A 368 2.71 -2.14 -30.98
CA VAL A 368 3.21 -1.51 -32.21
C VAL A 368 4.01 -2.51 -33.06
N HIS A 369 4.80 -3.37 -32.41
CA HIS A 369 5.66 -4.39 -33.03
C HIS A 369 5.59 -5.74 -32.28
N PRO A 370 4.48 -6.51 -32.40
CA PRO A 370 4.28 -7.78 -31.70
C PRO A 370 5.43 -8.78 -31.87
N GLN A 371 5.91 -9.00 -33.11
CA GLN A 371 6.96 -9.98 -33.38
C GLN A 371 8.29 -9.60 -32.71
N ALA A 372 8.67 -8.32 -32.77
CA ALA A 372 9.90 -7.86 -32.13
C ALA A 372 9.83 -7.99 -30.60
N ALA A 373 8.67 -7.65 -30.02
CA ALA A 373 8.43 -7.84 -28.60
C ALA A 373 8.57 -9.32 -28.19
N MET A 374 8.00 -10.24 -28.95
CA MET A 374 8.11 -11.68 -28.69
C MET A 374 9.53 -12.22 -28.88
N ASP A 375 10.23 -11.80 -29.93
CA ASP A 375 11.61 -12.20 -30.17
C ASP A 375 12.53 -11.80 -29.01
N VAL A 376 12.43 -10.55 -28.53
CA VAL A 376 13.20 -10.07 -27.37
C VAL A 376 12.73 -10.76 -26.10
N PHE A 377 11.42 -10.97 -25.94
CA PHE A 377 10.87 -11.66 -24.78
C PHE A 377 11.45 -13.06 -24.63
N GLU A 378 11.42 -13.86 -25.69
CA GLU A 378 11.85 -15.26 -25.67
C GLU A 378 13.36 -15.43 -25.62
N LYS A 379 14.11 -14.57 -26.33
CA LYS A 379 15.57 -14.73 -26.46
C LYS A 379 16.33 -14.07 -25.32
N ASP A 380 15.85 -12.94 -24.82
CA ASP A 380 16.64 -12.06 -23.96
C ASP A 380 16.03 -11.84 -22.56
N CYS A 381 14.71 -12.01 -22.39
CA CYS A 381 14.02 -11.61 -21.16
C CYS A 381 13.51 -12.78 -20.31
N LEU A 382 12.90 -13.80 -20.92
CA LEU A 382 12.32 -14.93 -20.20
C LEU A 382 13.39 -15.97 -19.84
N ILE A 383 13.77 -16.00 -18.57
CA ILE A 383 14.70 -16.97 -18.03
C ILE A 383 13.92 -18.16 -17.47
N TYR A 384 14.06 -19.33 -18.10
CA TYR A 384 13.54 -20.58 -17.56
C TYR A 384 14.36 -21.02 -16.34
N LEU A 385 13.68 -21.17 -15.21
CA LEU A 385 14.26 -21.71 -13.98
C LEU A 385 14.28 -23.25 -14.04
N GLY A 386 13.25 -23.85 -14.63
CA GLY A 386 13.13 -25.29 -14.86
C GLY A 386 11.73 -25.79 -14.52
N SER A 387 11.60 -27.07 -14.17
CA SER A 387 10.30 -27.69 -13.88
C SER A 387 10.17 -28.08 -12.41
N VAL A 388 8.99 -27.93 -11.84
CA VAL A 388 8.61 -28.48 -10.54
C VAL A 388 7.58 -29.58 -10.73
N VAL A 389 7.75 -30.69 -10.00
CA VAL A 389 6.84 -31.84 -9.97
C VAL A 389 6.34 -31.99 -8.54
N ALA A 390 5.04 -31.77 -8.33
CA ALA A 390 4.44 -31.73 -7.00
C ALA A 390 3.04 -32.37 -7.00
N PRO A 391 2.81 -33.48 -6.27
CA PRO A 391 1.48 -34.05 -6.18
C PRO A 391 0.54 -33.21 -5.30
N LYS A 392 -0.74 -33.25 -5.63
CA LYS A 392 -1.81 -32.76 -4.78
C LYS A 392 -2.17 -33.81 -3.73
N GLY A 393 -2.20 -33.45 -2.46
CA GLY A 393 -2.54 -34.36 -1.37
C GLY A 393 -1.81 -34.05 -0.07
N ASP A 394 -2.08 -34.86 0.93
CA ASP A 394 -1.50 -34.76 2.27
C ASP A 394 -1.10 -36.15 2.79
N GLY A 395 -0.19 -36.19 3.76
CA GLY A 395 0.42 -37.42 4.27
C GLY A 395 1.09 -37.25 5.62
N THR A 396 1.72 -38.32 6.10
CA THR A 396 2.52 -38.30 7.34
C THR A 396 3.99 -38.16 6.98
N LYS A 397 4.73 -37.27 7.67
CA LYS A 397 6.16 -37.03 7.41
C LYS A 397 6.94 -38.35 7.40
N GLY A 398 7.68 -38.59 6.32
CA GLY A 398 8.49 -39.80 6.13
C GLY A 398 7.78 -40.98 5.46
N ASP A 399 6.45 -40.96 5.31
CA ASP A 399 5.74 -41.96 4.50
C ASP A 399 5.97 -41.72 3.00
N THR A 400 5.90 -42.76 2.18
CA THR A 400 6.01 -42.65 0.72
C THR A 400 4.97 -41.68 0.14
N CYS A 401 5.42 -40.68 -0.62
CA CYS A 401 4.57 -39.76 -1.36
C CYS A 401 4.36 -40.27 -2.80
N PHE A 402 5.46 -40.49 -3.54
CA PHE A 402 5.42 -41.04 -4.89
C PHE A 402 6.74 -41.72 -5.29
N ARG A 403 6.65 -42.65 -6.24
CA ARG A 403 7.82 -43.18 -6.97
C ARG A 403 7.98 -42.46 -8.30
N TYR A 404 9.21 -42.32 -8.75
CA TYR A 404 9.50 -41.66 -10.01
C TYR A 404 10.55 -42.39 -10.86
N GLU A 405 10.44 -42.21 -12.18
CA GLU A 405 11.43 -42.61 -13.17
C GLU A 405 11.58 -41.47 -14.17
N ILE A 406 12.80 -40.96 -14.33
CA ILE A 406 13.17 -39.88 -15.24
C ILE A 406 14.07 -40.48 -16.31
N ILE A 407 13.69 -40.27 -17.57
CA ILE A 407 14.43 -40.74 -18.74
C ILE A 407 14.70 -39.53 -19.64
N GLY A 408 15.98 -39.26 -19.87
CA GLY A 408 16.45 -38.10 -20.62
C GLY A 408 17.83 -38.34 -21.22
N LYS A 409 18.29 -37.40 -22.06
CA LYS A 409 19.64 -37.50 -22.65
C LYS A 409 20.74 -37.31 -21.62
N THR A 410 20.51 -36.40 -20.67
CA THR A 410 21.50 -35.94 -19.68
C THR A 410 21.12 -36.34 -18.25
N LEU A 411 19.86 -36.68 -18.00
CA LEU A 411 19.33 -37.10 -16.70
C LEU A 411 18.59 -38.43 -16.84
N ASN A 412 19.07 -39.48 -16.16
CA ASN A 412 18.40 -40.77 -16.05
C ASN A 412 18.43 -41.20 -14.59
N GLN A 413 17.28 -41.21 -13.93
CA GLN A 413 17.20 -41.44 -12.48
C GLN A 413 15.86 -42.06 -12.12
N SER A 414 15.85 -42.90 -11.08
CA SER A 414 14.60 -43.43 -10.51
C SER A 414 14.74 -43.47 -9.00
N GLY A 415 13.62 -43.33 -8.31
CA GLY A 415 13.63 -43.24 -6.85
C GLY A 415 12.23 -43.19 -6.25
N GLU A 416 12.19 -42.92 -4.97
CA GLU A 416 10.99 -42.74 -4.17
C GLU A 416 11.16 -41.49 -3.31
N MET A 417 10.15 -40.64 -3.29
CA MET A 417 10.11 -39.42 -2.47
C MET A 417 9.23 -39.67 -1.26
N ALA A 418 9.73 -39.37 -0.06
CA ALA A 418 8.92 -39.38 1.15
C ALA A 418 8.19 -38.04 1.35
N PHE A 419 7.06 -38.06 2.04
CA PHE A 419 6.28 -36.87 2.33
C PHE A 419 7.07 -35.90 3.21
N GLY A 420 7.14 -34.64 2.77
CA GLY A 420 7.94 -33.58 3.37
C GLY A 420 9.29 -33.31 2.70
N GLU A 421 9.75 -34.19 1.79
CA GLU A 421 11.05 -34.08 1.14
C GLU A 421 11.03 -33.18 -0.11
N MET A 422 12.21 -32.68 -0.47
CA MET A 422 12.48 -32.03 -1.74
C MET A 422 13.80 -32.53 -2.32
N GLU A 423 13.85 -32.71 -3.64
CA GLU A 423 15.07 -33.04 -4.36
C GLU A 423 15.27 -32.11 -5.55
N LEU A 424 16.53 -31.73 -5.82
CA LEU A 424 16.95 -30.99 -7.00
C LEU A 424 17.79 -31.88 -7.91
N HIS A 425 17.34 -32.04 -9.15
CA HIS A 425 18.07 -32.78 -10.19
C HIS A 425 18.57 -31.82 -11.27
N PRO A 426 19.84 -31.96 -11.72
CA PRO A 426 20.39 -31.11 -12.76
C PRO A 426 19.71 -31.42 -14.11
N LEU A 427 19.08 -30.42 -14.69
CA LEU A 427 18.53 -30.45 -16.06
C LEU A 427 18.72 -29.06 -16.68
N GLY A 428 19.67 -28.95 -17.60
CA GLY A 428 20.18 -27.67 -18.09
C GLY A 428 19.23 -26.90 -19.01
N ILE A 429 19.60 -25.67 -19.36
CA ILE A 429 18.84 -24.85 -20.32
C ILE A 429 18.76 -25.58 -21.67
N GLY A 430 17.53 -25.71 -22.18
CA GLY A 430 17.25 -26.37 -23.46
C GLY A 430 17.27 -27.90 -23.39
N GLU A 431 17.52 -28.49 -22.23
CA GLU A 431 17.40 -29.93 -22.00
C GLU A 431 15.95 -30.30 -21.66
N GLU A 432 15.51 -31.47 -22.14
CA GLU A 432 14.20 -32.05 -21.85
C GLU A 432 14.38 -33.50 -21.40
N ALA A 433 13.49 -33.93 -20.51
CA ALA A 433 13.37 -35.32 -20.08
C ALA A 433 11.89 -35.72 -19.97
N GLU A 434 11.62 -37.01 -19.92
CA GLU A 434 10.31 -37.55 -19.59
C GLU A 434 10.35 -38.07 -18.15
N ILE A 435 9.39 -37.62 -17.33
CA ILE A 435 9.21 -38.13 -15.98
C ILE A 435 7.92 -38.94 -15.90
N THR A 436 8.02 -40.07 -15.25
CA THR A 436 6.93 -40.95 -14.91
C THR A 436 6.79 -40.98 -13.40
N VAL A 437 5.63 -40.60 -12.87
CA VAL A 437 5.34 -40.48 -11.43
C VAL A 437 4.20 -41.43 -11.06
N GLU A 438 4.41 -42.23 -10.02
CA GLU A 438 3.42 -43.13 -9.44
C GLU A 438 3.14 -42.70 -7.98
N PRO A 439 2.13 -41.84 -7.76
CA PRO A 439 1.76 -41.39 -6.41
C PRO A 439 1.07 -42.50 -5.62
N VAL A 440 1.14 -42.44 -4.29
CA VAL A 440 0.28 -43.29 -3.44
C VAL A 440 -1.17 -42.80 -3.44
N LYS A 441 -2.10 -43.59 -2.90
CA LYS A 441 -3.56 -43.35 -3.03
C LYS A 441 -4.06 -42.01 -2.47
N THR A 442 -3.31 -41.38 -1.57
CA THR A 442 -3.66 -40.07 -0.98
C THR A 442 -3.19 -38.88 -1.83
N PHE A 443 -2.42 -39.14 -2.89
CA PHE A 443 -1.82 -38.12 -3.75
C PHE A 443 -2.29 -38.24 -5.20
N ASP A 444 -2.43 -37.10 -5.89
CA ASP A 444 -2.87 -36.99 -7.27
C ASP A 444 -1.88 -36.14 -8.11
N MET A 445 -1.59 -36.61 -9.32
CA MET A 445 -0.76 -35.93 -10.33
C MET A 445 -1.57 -35.45 -11.54
N GLY A 446 -2.91 -35.44 -11.43
CA GLY A 446 -3.86 -34.97 -12.44
C GLY A 446 -4.61 -36.07 -13.20
N ALA A 447 -4.35 -37.35 -12.91
CA ALA A 447 -5.08 -38.50 -13.48
C ALA A 447 -6.08 -39.13 -12.48
N GLY A 448 -6.14 -38.58 -11.27
CA GLY A 448 -6.88 -39.10 -10.13
C GLY A 448 -5.93 -39.73 -9.09
N PRO A 449 -6.38 -39.87 -7.83
CA PRO A 449 -5.53 -40.30 -6.73
C PRO A 449 -4.88 -41.67 -6.97
N GLY A 450 -3.59 -41.78 -6.68
CA GLY A 450 -2.80 -43.01 -6.82
C GLY A 450 -2.56 -43.48 -8.25
N LYS A 451 -2.93 -42.69 -9.27
CA LYS A 451 -2.73 -43.08 -10.67
C LYS A 451 -1.41 -42.56 -11.22
N LYS A 452 -0.71 -43.47 -11.92
CA LYS A 452 0.53 -43.18 -12.62
C LYS A 452 0.34 -42.15 -13.74
N VAL A 453 1.25 -41.20 -13.85
CA VAL A 453 1.26 -40.13 -14.85
C VAL A 453 2.65 -40.03 -15.49
N THR A 454 2.70 -39.87 -16.81
CA THR A 454 3.93 -39.59 -17.56
C THR A 454 3.82 -38.24 -18.25
N LYS A 455 4.84 -37.38 -18.07
CA LYS A 455 4.87 -36.00 -18.58
C LYS A 455 6.28 -35.63 -19.04
N LYS A 456 6.37 -34.70 -19.99
CA LYS A 456 7.63 -34.05 -20.35
C LYS A 456 7.94 -32.94 -19.35
N ILE A 457 9.22 -32.82 -19.01
CA ILE A 457 9.78 -31.78 -18.16
C ILE A 457 10.89 -31.03 -18.91
N LYS A 458 11.00 -29.74 -18.61
CA LYS A 458 12.00 -28.83 -19.18
C LYS A 458 13.01 -28.40 -18.13
N GLY A 459 14.28 -28.39 -18.52
CA GLY A 459 15.37 -27.86 -17.72
C GLY A 459 15.41 -26.33 -17.70
N GLY A 460 16.36 -25.79 -16.95
CA GLY A 460 16.56 -24.36 -16.77
C GLY A 460 17.77 -24.04 -15.92
N LEU A 461 17.90 -22.80 -15.46
CA LEU A 461 19.02 -22.37 -14.62
C LEU A 461 19.06 -23.05 -13.24
N VAL A 462 17.91 -23.52 -12.74
CA VAL A 462 17.81 -24.28 -11.48
C VAL A 462 17.81 -25.77 -11.78
N GLY A 463 16.92 -26.24 -12.66
CA GLY A 463 16.81 -27.64 -13.04
C GLY A 463 15.43 -28.23 -12.75
N LEU A 464 15.37 -29.51 -12.38
CA LEU A 464 14.15 -30.21 -12.01
C LEU A 464 14.01 -30.27 -10.49
N ILE A 465 12.91 -29.77 -9.94
CA ILE A 465 12.58 -29.87 -8.52
C ILE A 465 11.49 -30.90 -8.34
N LEU A 466 11.74 -31.92 -7.51
CA LEU A 466 10.72 -32.82 -7.00
C LEU A 466 10.28 -32.32 -5.62
N ASP A 467 8.99 -32.05 -5.44
CA ASP A 467 8.44 -31.49 -4.20
C ASP A 467 7.37 -32.41 -3.63
N ALA A 468 7.69 -33.08 -2.53
CA ALA A 468 6.80 -34.01 -1.84
C ALA A 468 6.21 -33.42 -0.55
N ARG A 469 6.21 -32.09 -0.37
CA ARG A 469 5.76 -31.40 0.85
C ARG A 469 4.23 -31.31 1.02
N GLY A 470 3.46 -31.81 0.05
CA GLY A 470 2.00 -31.77 0.04
C GLY A 470 1.42 -30.46 -0.46
N ARG A 471 0.13 -30.50 -0.79
CA ARG A 471 -0.68 -29.38 -1.26
C ARG A 471 -2.09 -29.51 -0.67
N PRO A 472 -2.52 -28.61 0.24
CA PRO A 472 -1.79 -27.42 0.69
C PRO A 472 -0.55 -27.75 1.55
N LEU A 473 0.46 -26.87 1.50
CA LEU A 473 1.63 -26.91 2.38
C LEU A 473 1.19 -26.78 3.85
N SER A 474 1.72 -27.63 4.71
CA SER A 474 1.46 -27.62 6.15
C SER A 474 2.73 -27.30 6.94
N PHE A 475 2.54 -26.62 8.07
CA PHE A 475 3.58 -26.29 9.03
C PHE A 475 3.22 -26.90 10.39
N ALA A 476 4.23 -27.15 11.22
CA ALA A 476 4.02 -27.56 12.59
C ALA A 476 3.56 -26.38 13.46
N ASP A 477 2.87 -26.69 14.55
CA ASP A 477 2.44 -25.70 15.55
C ASP A 477 3.62 -25.13 16.39
N HIS A 478 4.82 -25.70 16.26
CA HIS A 478 5.99 -25.34 17.07
C HIS A 478 7.09 -24.69 16.19
N PRO A 479 7.56 -23.46 16.53
CA PRO A 479 8.57 -22.74 15.74
C PRO A 479 9.86 -23.52 15.47
N ALA A 480 10.36 -24.27 16.46
CA ALA A 480 11.58 -25.06 16.31
C ALA A 480 11.45 -26.17 15.25
N ALA A 481 10.29 -26.81 15.17
CA ALA A 481 10.02 -27.84 14.16
C ALA A 481 9.92 -27.22 12.75
N ASN A 482 9.31 -26.03 12.64
CA ASN A 482 9.28 -25.29 11.37
C ASN A 482 10.69 -24.88 10.93
N MET A 483 11.52 -24.40 11.85
CA MET A 483 12.91 -24.05 11.57
C MET A 483 13.72 -25.24 11.04
N GLU A 484 13.57 -26.42 11.67
CA GLU A 484 14.22 -27.65 11.21
C GLU A 484 13.75 -28.07 9.81
N MET A 485 12.43 -28.02 9.55
CA MET A 485 11.85 -28.31 8.24
C MET A 485 12.37 -27.38 7.16
N VAL A 486 12.36 -26.06 7.41
CA VAL A 486 12.84 -25.08 6.44
C VAL A 486 14.34 -25.20 6.23
N ASN A 487 15.12 -25.48 7.28
CA ASN A 487 16.56 -25.67 7.16
C ASN A 487 16.91 -26.90 6.29
N ASP A 488 16.14 -27.97 6.37
CA ASP A 488 16.27 -29.11 5.46
C ASP A 488 16.04 -28.68 4.00
N TRP A 489 14.94 -27.99 3.70
CA TRP A 489 14.66 -27.51 2.33
C TRP A 489 15.72 -26.53 1.81
N VAL A 490 16.21 -25.64 2.67
CA VAL A 490 17.31 -24.71 2.35
C VAL A 490 18.58 -25.47 1.98
N THR A 491 18.88 -26.54 2.69
CA THR A 491 20.07 -27.36 2.48
C THR A 491 19.94 -28.20 1.20
N GLN A 492 18.81 -28.88 0.99
CA GLN A 492 18.59 -29.74 -0.18
C GLN A 492 18.67 -28.99 -1.51
N LEU A 493 18.24 -27.73 -1.52
CA LEU A 493 18.19 -26.91 -2.73
C LEU A 493 19.34 -25.89 -2.82
N ASP A 494 20.26 -25.87 -1.86
CA ASP A 494 21.36 -24.90 -1.77
C ASP A 494 20.88 -23.44 -1.97
N ILE A 495 19.84 -23.04 -1.23
CA ILE A 495 19.14 -21.75 -1.43
C ILE A 495 20.04 -20.56 -1.03
N TYR A 496 20.81 -20.72 0.04
CA TYR A 496 21.70 -19.70 0.60
C TYR A 496 23.12 -20.30 0.76
N PRO A 497 23.85 -20.49 -0.35
CA PRO A 497 25.18 -21.08 -0.29
C PRO A 497 26.12 -20.21 0.54
N LYS A 498 27.10 -20.84 1.22
CA LYS A 498 28.16 -20.08 1.90
C LYS A 498 28.99 -19.32 0.87
N MET A 499 28.93 -18.00 0.96
CA MET A 499 29.62 -17.12 0.02
C MET A 499 30.99 -16.73 0.56
N GLU A 500 32.04 -16.94 -0.23
CA GLU A 500 33.33 -16.29 0.01
C GLU A 500 33.22 -14.84 -0.45
N ILE A 501 33.22 -13.90 0.49
CA ILE A 501 33.35 -12.48 0.19
C ILE A 501 34.84 -12.24 -0.07
N PRO A 502 35.25 -11.80 -1.27
CA PRO A 502 36.65 -11.50 -1.53
C PRO A 502 37.13 -10.46 -0.51
N ASP A 503 38.23 -10.75 0.19
CA ASP A 503 38.85 -9.81 1.12
C ASP A 503 39.04 -8.46 0.43
N ALA A 504 38.65 -7.38 1.11
CA ALA A 504 38.82 -6.02 0.60
C ALA A 504 40.30 -5.72 0.27
N ASP A 505 41.23 -6.42 0.95
CA ASP A 505 42.68 -6.30 0.82
C ASP A 505 43.33 -7.20 -0.25
N SER A 506 42.62 -8.20 -0.83
CA SER A 506 43.28 -9.22 -1.65
C SER A 506 43.47 -8.85 -3.14
N THR A 507 43.16 -7.62 -3.54
CA THR A 507 43.34 -7.16 -4.94
C THR A 507 44.21 -5.90 -5.06
N LYS A 508 45.53 -6.09 -5.05
CA LYS A 508 46.56 -5.07 -5.32
C LYS A 508 46.50 -4.42 -6.72
N ASP A 509 45.58 -4.83 -7.60
CA ASP A 509 45.41 -4.30 -8.96
C ASP A 509 44.25 -3.31 -9.12
N ARG A 510 43.64 -2.86 -8.02
CA ARG A 510 42.51 -1.93 -8.06
C ARG A 510 42.97 -0.47 -8.11
N ALA A 511 43.62 -0.07 -9.21
CA ALA A 511 43.45 1.29 -9.71
C ALA A 511 41.98 1.44 -10.18
N LYS A 512 41.05 1.50 -9.22
CA LYS A 512 39.60 1.54 -9.47
C LYS A 512 39.28 2.80 -10.26
N GLU A 513 38.63 2.64 -11.42
CA GLU A 513 37.81 3.69 -12.01
C GLU A 513 36.70 4.04 -11.00
N THR A 514 36.99 5.00 -10.12
CA THR A 514 36.01 5.62 -9.22
C THR A 514 35.31 6.73 -9.98
N SER A 515 33.99 6.79 -9.87
CA SER A 515 33.27 7.97 -10.36
C SER A 515 33.63 9.16 -9.48
N LYS A 516 33.64 10.36 -10.04
CA LYS A 516 33.77 11.60 -9.26
C LYS A 516 32.46 11.99 -8.58
N LYS A 517 31.32 11.60 -9.16
CA LYS A 517 29.98 11.93 -8.66
C LYS A 517 29.03 10.74 -8.76
N ALA A 518 28.10 10.65 -7.84
CA ALA A 518 26.98 9.72 -7.87
C ALA A 518 25.71 10.41 -7.35
N HIS A 519 24.56 9.75 -7.45
CA HIS A 519 23.32 10.21 -6.84
C HIS A 519 22.95 9.26 -5.70
N ALA A 520 22.59 9.81 -4.54
CA ALA A 520 21.91 9.09 -3.48
C ALA A 520 20.47 8.81 -3.89
N TYR A 521 19.98 7.61 -3.61
CA TYR A 521 18.59 7.23 -3.91
C TYR A 521 17.60 7.74 -2.87
N THR A 522 18.08 7.97 -1.65
CA THR A 522 17.28 8.44 -0.53
C THR A 522 17.65 9.89 -0.26
N PRO A 523 16.72 10.85 -0.42
CA PRO A 523 16.97 12.23 -0.01
C PRO A 523 17.20 12.28 1.49
N GLY A 524 18.13 13.13 1.93
CA GLY A 524 18.39 13.35 3.36
C GLY A 524 17.21 14.04 4.05
N LEU A 525 17.13 13.89 5.37
CA LEU A 525 16.27 14.74 6.19
C LEU A 525 16.96 16.09 6.38
N GLU A 526 16.20 17.17 6.21
CA GLU A 526 16.74 18.52 6.35
C GLU A 526 16.89 18.89 7.83
N VAL A 527 18.10 19.35 8.19
CA VAL A 527 18.39 19.99 9.48
C VAL A 527 19.14 21.28 9.21
N SER A 528 18.50 22.42 9.46
CA SER A 528 19.08 23.74 9.23
C SER A 528 18.95 24.63 10.46
N HIS A 529 20.05 25.29 10.83
CA HIS A 529 20.06 26.29 11.89
C HIS A 529 19.34 27.59 11.46
N ARG A 530 19.37 27.93 10.17
CA ARG A 530 18.63 29.07 9.60
C ARG A 530 18.32 28.79 8.13
N ALA A 531 17.03 28.71 7.80
CA ALA A 531 16.51 28.58 6.44
C ALA A 531 15.32 29.52 6.23
N THR A 532 15.17 30.02 5.00
CA THR A 532 13.95 30.73 4.58
C THR A 532 12.89 29.71 4.21
N LEU A 533 11.92 29.52 5.10
CA LEU A 533 10.82 28.59 4.89
C LEU A 533 9.61 29.33 4.31
N ARG A 534 9.11 28.85 3.17
CA ARG A 534 7.84 29.27 2.58
C ARG A 534 6.79 28.18 2.79
N ARG A 535 5.68 28.51 3.46
CA ARG A 535 4.56 27.58 3.67
C ARG A 535 3.27 28.13 3.11
N ARG A 536 2.61 27.31 2.30
CA ARG A 536 1.27 27.56 1.80
C ARG A 536 0.25 27.06 2.82
N ARG A 537 -0.65 27.93 3.25
CA ARG A 537 -1.73 27.65 4.21
C ARG A 537 -3.06 27.84 3.50
N ILE A 538 -3.78 26.76 3.25
CA ILE A 538 -4.97 26.76 2.37
C ILE A 538 -6.16 26.11 3.08
N LEU A 539 -7.32 26.71 2.91
CA LEU A 539 -8.61 26.14 3.27
C LEU A 539 -8.95 24.93 2.38
N PRO A 540 -9.69 23.96 2.94
CA PRO A 540 -10.15 22.79 2.18
C PRO A 540 -11.21 23.13 1.12
N ILE A 541 -11.95 24.22 1.30
CA ILE A 541 -12.91 24.80 0.35
C ILE A 541 -12.75 26.32 0.32
N PRO A 542 -13.26 27.00 -0.72
CA PRO A 542 -13.29 28.45 -0.73
C PRO A 542 -13.89 29.03 0.55
N GLY A 543 -13.30 30.11 1.02
CA GLY A 543 -13.68 30.81 2.25
C GLY A 543 -13.07 32.21 2.29
N SER A 544 -12.93 32.76 3.48
CA SER A 544 -12.42 34.11 3.70
C SER A 544 -10.97 34.07 4.17
N VAL A 545 -10.12 34.86 3.52
CA VAL A 545 -8.75 35.12 4.02
C VAL A 545 -8.81 36.31 4.97
N LEU A 546 -8.28 36.14 6.18
CA LEU A 546 -8.43 37.10 7.29
C LEU A 546 -7.24 38.07 7.43
N VAL A 547 -6.16 37.83 6.67
CA VAL A 547 -4.91 38.59 6.72
C VAL A 547 -4.55 39.16 5.35
N LYS A 548 -3.62 40.11 5.30
CA LYS A 548 -3.20 40.79 4.06
C LYS A 548 -1.74 40.50 3.71
N GLU A 549 -1.40 40.69 2.44
CA GLU A 549 0.00 40.68 1.99
C GLU A 549 0.82 41.73 2.76
N GLY A 550 2.03 41.35 3.20
CA GLY A 550 2.92 42.11 4.06
C GLY A 550 2.59 42.06 5.57
N GLU A 551 1.49 41.40 5.97
CA GLU A 551 1.13 41.27 7.37
C GLU A 551 2.02 40.25 8.09
N LYS A 552 2.48 40.58 9.31
CA LYS A 552 3.18 39.64 10.17
C LYS A 552 2.19 38.83 10.99
N VAL A 553 2.32 37.51 10.98
CA VAL A 553 1.42 36.58 11.64
C VAL A 553 2.13 35.79 12.74
N THR A 554 1.37 35.40 13.77
CA THR A 554 1.82 34.47 14.82
C THR A 554 1.36 33.04 14.49
N PRO A 555 2.02 31.98 14.99
CA PRO A 555 1.69 30.60 14.62
C PRO A 555 0.23 30.21 14.85
N GLN A 556 -0.37 30.68 15.95
CA GLN A 556 -1.76 30.40 16.34
C GLN A 556 -2.78 31.36 15.71
N GLN A 557 -2.34 32.35 14.92
CA GLN A 557 -3.25 33.27 14.25
C GLN A 557 -4.04 32.53 13.15
N ILE A 558 -5.35 32.70 13.15
CA ILE A 558 -6.21 32.23 12.07
C ILE A 558 -5.96 33.14 10.86
N VAL A 559 -5.45 32.56 9.77
CA VAL A 559 -5.15 33.29 8.53
C VAL A 559 -6.25 33.17 7.50
N ALA A 560 -7.06 32.11 7.60
CA ALA A 560 -8.21 31.89 6.74
C ALA A 560 -9.27 31.06 7.47
N GLU A 561 -10.54 31.30 7.15
CA GLU A 561 -11.68 30.55 7.68
C GLU A 561 -12.68 30.18 6.57
N THR A 562 -13.37 29.07 6.76
CA THR A 562 -14.51 28.67 5.94
C THR A 562 -15.53 27.96 6.81
N PHE A 563 -16.72 27.71 6.28
CA PHE A 563 -17.76 26.96 6.98
C PHE A 563 -18.00 25.66 6.24
N MET A 564 -17.63 24.55 6.87
CA MET A 564 -17.97 23.24 6.34
C MET A 564 -19.47 23.01 6.50
N PRO A 565 -20.14 22.41 5.50
CA PRO A 565 -21.56 22.10 5.60
C PRO A 565 -21.87 21.29 6.87
N GLY A 566 -23.03 21.55 7.50
CA GLY A 566 -23.45 20.83 8.70
C GLY A 566 -23.73 19.34 8.47
N ASP A 567 -24.02 18.63 9.55
CA ASP A 567 -24.36 17.20 9.51
C ASP A 567 -25.63 16.97 8.70
N ILE A 568 -25.77 15.78 8.12
CA ILE A 568 -26.88 15.45 7.23
C ILE A 568 -27.78 14.41 7.89
N PHE A 569 -29.07 14.70 7.94
CA PHE A 569 -30.09 13.86 8.57
C PHE A 569 -31.10 13.40 7.52
N PRO A 570 -30.90 12.23 6.89
CA PRO A 570 -31.87 11.66 5.97
C PRO A 570 -33.03 11.01 6.76
N ILE A 571 -34.25 11.38 6.40
CA ILE A 571 -35.49 10.92 7.04
C ILE A 571 -36.33 10.22 5.98
N ASN A 572 -36.58 8.92 6.18
CA ASN A 572 -37.39 8.12 5.27
C ASN A 572 -38.90 8.26 5.59
N LEU A 573 -39.54 9.30 5.05
CA LEU A 573 -40.96 9.57 5.29
C LEU A 573 -41.87 8.46 4.74
N ALA A 574 -41.50 7.80 3.64
CA ALA A 574 -42.26 6.66 3.10
C ALA A 574 -42.44 5.55 4.16
N ASN A 575 -41.34 5.19 4.85
CA ASN A 575 -41.39 4.20 5.93
C ASN A 575 -42.16 4.73 7.15
N GLN A 576 -41.91 5.98 7.54
CA GLN A 576 -42.51 6.56 8.75
C GLN A 576 -44.02 6.77 8.62
N LEU A 577 -44.50 7.09 7.41
CA LEU A 577 -45.92 7.26 7.10
C LEU A 577 -46.57 5.97 6.56
N SER A 578 -45.80 4.89 6.41
CA SER A 578 -46.26 3.61 5.87
C SER A 578 -46.99 3.73 4.52
N MET A 579 -46.40 4.47 3.58
CA MET A 579 -46.97 4.74 2.25
C MET A 579 -45.98 4.49 1.12
N PRO A 580 -46.46 4.29 -0.13
CA PRO A 580 -45.61 4.21 -1.30
C PRO A 580 -44.74 5.48 -1.45
N PRO A 581 -43.45 5.35 -1.81
CA PRO A 581 -42.56 6.50 -2.04
C PRO A 581 -43.11 7.59 -2.95
N GLY A 582 -43.82 7.21 -4.02
CA GLY A 582 -44.41 8.16 -4.97
C GLY A 582 -45.52 9.04 -4.39
N ASP A 583 -46.14 8.63 -3.29
CA ASP A 583 -47.25 9.37 -2.64
C ASP A 583 -46.75 10.33 -1.56
N VAL A 584 -45.50 10.16 -1.10
CA VAL A 584 -44.89 10.98 -0.05
C VAL A 584 -44.88 12.48 -0.42
N PRO A 585 -44.48 12.90 -1.63
CA PRO A 585 -44.44 14.32 -1.98
C PRO A 585 -45.79 15.04 -1.84
N GLU A 586 -46.92 14.33 -1.96
CA GLU A 586 -48.25 14.92 -1.75
C GLU A 586 -48.60 15.17 -0.29
N CYS A 587 -47.84 14.57 0.63
CA CYS A 587 -48.02 14.67 2.07
C CYS A 587 -46.96 15.56 2.74
N VAL A 588 -45.84 15.87 2.06
CA VAL A 588 -44.81 16.78 2.57
C VAL A 588 -45.37 18.20 2.58
N ILE A 589 -45.26 18.89 3.73
CA ILE A 589 -45.79 20.25 3.90
C ILE A 589 -44.69 21.32 3.96
N VAL A 590 -43.42 20.90 3.93
CA VAL A 590 -42.24 21.75 3.88
C VAL A 590 -41.65 21.77 2.47
N GLN A 591 -40.92 22.82 2.13
CA GLN A 591 -40.25 22.99 0.84
C GLN A 591 -38.73 22.97 1.01
N VAL A 592 -38.02 22.66 -0.08
CA VAL A 592 -36.55 22.79 -0.11
C VAL A 592 -36.19 24.25 0.22
N GLY A 593 -35.29 24.42 1.19
CA GLY A 593 -34.89 25.72 1.74
C GLY A 593 -35.54 26.08 3.08
N ASP A 594 -36.59 25.36 3.53
CA ASP A 594 -37.24 25.65 4.81
C ASP A 594 -36.33 25.32 6.01
N ILE A 595 -36.32 26.20 7.01
CA ILE A 595 -35.63 25.97 8.28
C ILE A 595 -36.55 25.18 9.21
N ILE A 596 -36.06 24.02 9.65
CA ILE A 596 -36.75 23.05 10.50
C ILE A 596 -36.11 23.06 11.90
N LYS A 597 -36.93 23.06 12.93
CA LYS A 597 -36.53 22.78 14.32
C LYS A 597 -37.04 21.41 14.76
N VAL A 598 -36.39 20.84 15.77
CA VAL A 598 -36.89 19.63 16.43
C VAL A 598 -38.35 19.84 16.86
N GLY A 599 -39.24 18.95 16.40
CA GLY A 599 -40.67 18.96 16.67
C GLY A 599 -41.55 19.55 15.57
N ASP A 600 -40.98 20.25 14.58
CA ASP A 600 -41.73 20.81 13.45
C ASP A 600 -42.31 19.70 12.56
N ILE A 601 -43.49 19.92 11.97
CA ILE A 601 -44.16 18.91 11.15
C ILE A 601 -43.55 18.92 9.74
N LEU A 602 -43.02 17.78 9.29
CA LEU A 602 -42.44 17.62 7.96
C LEU A 602 -43.48 17.14 6.94
N ALA A 603 -44.38 16.26 7.37
CA ALA A 603 -45.39 15.68 6.50
C ALA A 603 -46.67 15.31 7.26
N GLU A 604 -47.80 15.41 6.57
CA GLU A 604 -49.14 15.12 7.07
C GLU A 604 -49.95 14.34 6.03
N THR A 605 -50.47 13.17 6.40
CA THR A 605 -51.30 12.36 5.49
C THR A 605 -52.68 12.99 5.29
N LYS A 606 -53.28 12.87 4.10
CA LYS A 606 -54.63 13.38 3.80
C LYS A 606 -55.76 12.77 4.65
N GLY A 607 -55.56 11.58 5.23
CA GLY A 607 -56.53 10.87 6.09
C GLY A 607 -57.73 10.31 5.30
N ILE A 608 -58.61 9.55 5.97
CA ILE A 608 -59.82 8.98 5.37
C ILE A 608 -60.98 9.98 5.57
N PHE A 609 -61.53 10.56 4.50
CA PHE A 609 -62.52 11.65 4.54
C PHE A 609 -62.09 12.86 5.41
N GLY A 610 -60.79 13.12 5.52
CA GLY A 610 -60.23 14.21 6.34
C GLY A 610 -60.06 13.89 7.83
N MET A 611 -60.40 12.66 8.27
CA MET A 611 -60.18 12.16 9.64
C MET A 611 -58.96 11.21 9.71
N PHE A 612 -58.39 11.02 10.91
CA PHE A 612 -57.25 10.12 11.18
C PHE A 612 -55.95 10.47 10.43
N LYS A 613 -55.58 11.76 10.42
CA LYS A 613 -54.31 12.21 9.83
C LYS A 613 -53.12 11.80 10.71
N THR A 614 -52.09 11.25 10.08
CA THR A 614 -50.79 10.99 10.71
C THR A 614 -49.85 12.13 10.38
N MET A 615 -49.23 12.72 11.40
CA MET A 615 -48.22 13.78 11.25
C MET A 615 -46.86 13.21 11.63
N TYR A 616 -45.86 13.47 10.80
CA TYR A 616 -44.46 13.18 11.14
C TYR A 616 -43.75 14.46 11.56
N ARG A 617 -43.17 14.45 12.77
CA ARG A 617 -42.42 15.57 13.32
C ARG A 617 -40.92 15.33 13.19
N SER A 618 -40.18 16.37 12.85
CA SER A 618 -38.73 16.31 12.69
C SER A 618 -38.04 15.99 14.02
N PRO A 619 -37.18 14.98 14.10
CA PRO A 619 -36.32 14.75 15.26
C PRO A 619 -35.04 15.60 15.23
N TYR A 620 -34.77 16.32 14.14
CA TYR A 620 -33.55 17.11 13.95
C TYR A 620 -33.87 18.55 13.55
N SER A 621 -32.94 19.45 13.84
CA SER A 621 -32.96 20.82 13.30
C SER A 621 -32.07 20.89 12.05
N GLY A 622 -32.43 21.75 11.10
CA GLY A 622 -31.64 21.97 9.90
C GLY A 622 -32.45 22.62 8.78
N ILE A 623 -31.87 22.74 7.60
CA ILE A 623 -32.54 23.23 6.39
C ILE A 623 -32.95 22.04 5.54
N VAL A 624 -34.17 22.06 4.99
CA VAL A 624 -34.60 21.06 4.00
C VAL A 624 -33.76 21.20 2.74
N GLU A 625 -32.91 20.21 2.45
CA GLU A 625 -32.03 20.25 1.29
C GLU A 625 -32.63 19.52 0.09
N THR A 626 -33.30 18.40 0.32
CA THR A 626 -33.87 17.59 -0.77
C THR A 626 -35.11 16.86 -0.31
N ILE A 627 -36.09 16.73 -1.20
CA ILE A 627 -37.29 15.90 -1.06
C ILE A 627 -37.34 14.96 -2.27
N SER A 628 -37.17 13.66 -2.06
CA SER A 628 -37.11 12.67 -3.15
C SER A 628 -38.49 12.18 -3.58
N HIS A 629 -38.77 12.28 -4.87
CA HIS A 629 -39.96 11.70 -5.49
C HIS A 629 -39.83 10.20 -5.78
N VAL A 630 -38.61 9.64 -5.72
CA VAL A 630 -38.34 8.22 -6.03
C VAL A 630 -38.35 7.37 -4.77
N THR A 631 -37.76 7.86 -3.68
CA THR A 631 -37.60 7.11 -2.43
C THR A 631 -38.48 7.62 -1.29
N GLY A 632 -39.09 8.80 -1.43
CA GLY A 632 -39.88 9.44 -0.39
C GLY A 632 -39.04 9.88 0.81
N GLN A 633 -37.74 10.13 0.61
CA GLN A 633 -36.84 10.65 1.64
C GLN A 633 -36.84 12.19 1.65
N ILE A 634 -36.72 12.77 2.85
CA ILE A 634 -36.37 14.18 3.05
C ILE A 634 -34.99 14.26 3.72
N ILE A 635 -34.13 15.14 3.24
CA ILE A 635 -32.78 15.34 3.77
C ILE A 635 -32.73 16.70 4.45
N LEU A 636 -32.38 16.71 5.74
CA LEU A 636 -32.12 17.94 6.49
C LEU A 636 -30.62 18.14 6.65
N ARG A 637 -30.13 19.36 6.36
CA ARG A 637 -28.75 19.77 6.59
C ARG A 637 -28.68 20.63 7.85
N GLY A 638 -27.93 20.16 8.84
CA GLY A 638 -27.66 20.89 10.08
C GLY A 638 -26.83 22.15 9.86
N ASP A 639 -26.55 22.86 10.95
CA ASP A 639 -25.82 24.13 10.90
C ASP A 639 -24.36 23.93 10.44
N PRO A 640 -23.82 24.83 9.59
CA PRO A 640 -22.42 24.78 9.18
C PRO A 640 -21.46 24.95 10.37
N HIS A 641 -20.32 24.26 10.31
CA HIS A 641 -19.28 24.33 11.34
C HIS A 641 -18.04 25.07 10.80
N PRO A 642 -17.43 25.98 11.58
CA PRO A 642 -16.26 26.73 11.12
C PRO A 642 -15.04 25.80 11.01
N VAL A 643 -14.25 26.00 9.95
CA VAL A 643 -12.93 25.42 9.75
C VAL A 643 -11.94 26.55 9.61
N ASN A 644 -10.96 26.56 10.50
CA ASN A 644 -9.94 27.59 10.58
C ASN A 644 -8.59 27.02 10.15
N VAL A 645 -7.87 27.79 9.36
CA VAL A 645 -6.48 27.52 9.01
C VAL A 645 -5.61 28.45 9.82
N LEU A 646 -4.75 27.87 10.64
CA LEU A 646 -3.73 28.59 11.39
C LEU A 646 -2.53 28.92 10.50
N ALA A 647 -1.83 30.00 10.81
CA ALA A 647 -0.55 30.35 10.19
C ALA A 647 0.48 29.22 10.34
N PHE A 648 0.45 28.52 11.48
CA PHE A 648 1.34 27.43 11.89
C PHE A 648 2.82 27.80 12.07
N MET A 649 3.30 28.87 11.44
CA MET A 649 4.62 29.42 11.67
C MET A 649 4.53 30.94 11.83
N PRO A 650 5.42 31.56 12.61
CA PRO A 650 5.53 33.00 12.60
C PRO A 650 6.16 33.43 11.28
N GLY A 651 5.74 34.55 10.72
CA GLY A 651 6.30 35.02 9.45
C GLY A 651 5.55 36.19 8.85
N GLU A 652 5.95 36.57 7.65
CA GLU A 652 5.28 37.58 6.84
C GLU A 652 4.46 36.91 5.73
N VAL A 653 3.25 37.41 5.49
CA VAL A 653 2.41 36.94 4.38
C VAL A 653 2.95 37.52 3.08
N THR A 654 3.59 36.68 2.26
CA THR A 654 4.17 37.11 0.97
C THR A 654 3.19 37.02 -0.20
N GLU A 655 2.11 36.25 -0.05
CA GLU A 655 1.10 36.10 -1.09
C GLU A 655 -0.26 35.79 -0.45
N VAL A 656 -1.32 36.43 -0.93
CA VAL A 656 -2.71 36.08 -0.61
C VAL A 656 -3.30 35.31 -1.78
N ILE A 657 -3.79 34.11 -1.50
CA ILE A 657 -4.47 33.25 -2.47
C ILE A 657 -5.96 33.47 -2.29
N GLU A 658 -6.56 34.18 -3.23
CA GLU A 658 -7.93 34.65 -3.15
C GLU A 658 -8.92 33.52 -2.80
N ASN A 659 -9.75 33.77 -1.79
CA ASN A 659 -10.74 32.84 -1.23
C ASN A 659 -10.18 31.49 -0.73
N GLN A 660 -8.86 31.30 -0.64
CA GLN A 660 -8.28 30.01 -0.31
C GLN A 660 -7.31 30.08 0.87
N GLY A 661 -6.46 31.10 0.95
CA GLY A 661 -5.49 31.20 2.04
C GLY A 661 -4.29 32.08 1.71
N VAL A 662 -3.11 31.71 2.22
CA VAL A 662 -1.90 32.55 2.16
C VAL A 662 -0.62 31.74 1.95
N ILE A 663 0.44 32.41 1.50
CA ILE A 663 1.82 31.95 1.61
C ILE A 663 2.52 32.77 2.69
N ILE A 664 3.11 32.09 3.67
CA ILE A 664 3.87 32.69 4.76
C ILE A 664 5.34 32.37 4.57
N GLU A 665 6.19 33.37 4.73
CA GLU A 665 7.63 33.26 4.66
C GLU A 665 8.27 33.67 5.98
N ALA A 666 9.24 32.90 6.47
CA ALA A 666 10.06 33.30 7.60
C ALA A 666 11.44 32.63 7.61
N ASN A 667 12.37 33.28 8.30
CA ASN A 667 13.62 32.66 8.71
C ASN A 667 13.39 31.82 9.95
N VAL A 668 13.73 30.53 9.87
CA VAL A 668 13.52 29.56 10.96
C VAL A 668 14.71 28.61 11.06
N SER A 669 14.96 28.04 12.23
CA SER A 669 15.61 26.73 12.29
C SER A 669 14.57 25.67 11.93
N PHE A 670 14.97 24.73 11.09
CA PHE A 670 14.08 23.72 10.53
C PHE A 670 14.68 22.34 10.75
N ILE A 671 13.87 21.43 11.29
CA ILE A 671 14.22 20.02 11.45
C ILE A 671 13.10 19.19 10.84
N GLN A 672 13.46 18.30 9.94
CA GLN A 672 12.55 17.33 9.36
C GLN A 672 12.66 15.99 10.11
N GLY A 673 11.56 15.52 10.66
CA GLY A 673 11.49 14.17 11.26
C GLY A 673 11.34 13.09 10.19
N ILE A 674 11.69 11.84 10.51
CA ILE A 674 11.48 10.72 9.58
C ILE A 674 10.04 10.22 9.62
N PHE A 675 9.43 10.23 10.80
CA PHE A 675 8.10 9.71 11.09
C PHE A 675 7.51 10.39 12.33
N GLY A 676 6.19 10.53 12.36
CA GLY A 676 5.47 11.12 13.46
C GLY A 676 3.99 10.73 13.44
N ILE A 677 3.29 11.07 14.52
CA ILE A 677 1.85 10.90 14.68
C ILE A 677 1.26 12.14 15.35
N GLY A 678 -0.02 12.41 15.10
CA GLY A 678 -0.66 13.64 15.54
C GLY A 678 -0.37 14.83 14.62
N GLY A 679 -1.23 15.85 14.71
CA GLY A 679 -1.24 16.99 13.81
C GLY A 679 -0.32 18.13 14.25
N GLU A 680 -0.72 19.34 13.86
CA GLU A 680 -0.05 20.60 14.20
C GLU A 680 -0.27 20.96 15.67
N THR A 681 0.80 21.32 16.38
CA THR A 681 0.75 21.81 17.75
C THR A 681 1.90 22.77 18.02
N PHE A 682 1.85 23.43 19.18
CA PHE A 682 2.77 24.50 19.57
C PHE A 682 3.14 24.35 21.04
N GLY A 683 4.37 24.74 21.38
CA GLY A 683 4.81 24.82 22.77
C GLY A 683 6.25 25.27 22.90
N GLU A 684 6.65 25.54 24.13
CA GLU A 684 8.04 25.82 24.48
C GLU A 684 8.86 24.52 24.46
N ILE A 685 10.09 24.57 23.95
CA ILE A 685 11.01 23.43 23.99
C ILE A 685 11.50 23.19 25.42
N VAL A 686 11.28 21.98 25.94
CA VAL A 686 11.81 21.53 27.24
C VAL A 686 12.59 20.23 27.07
N LEU A 687 13.80 20.18 27.63
CA LEU A 687 14.66 18.99 27.59
C LEU A 687 14.28 18.05 28.73
N ALA A 688 13.97 16.79 28.41
CA ALA A 688 13.80 15.71 29.38
C ALA A 688 15.03 14.79 29.49
N CYS A 689 15.90 14.81 28.47
CA CYS A 689 17.17 14.09 28.46
C CYS A 689 18.35 15.07 28.35
N ASP A 690 19.48 14.72 28.96
CA ASP A 690 20.70 15.53 28.94
C ASP A 690 21.62 15.19 27.75
N SER A 691 21.39 14.04 27.11
CA SER A 691 22.21 13.54 26.00
C SER A 691 21.38 12.87 24.90
N PRO A 692 21.90 12.86 23.65
CA PRO A 692 21.21 12.23 22.52
C PRO A 692 21.05 10.71 22.64
N ASP A 693 21.85 10.05 23.48
CA ASP A 693 21.86 8.59 23.66
C ASP A 693 20.92 8.11 24.78
N GLU A 694 20.33 9.05 25.53
CA GLU A 694 19.54 8.73 26.71
C GLU A 694 18.09 8.38 26.34
N ILE A 695 17.64 7.20 26.78
CA ILE A 695 16.25 6.74 26.59
C ILE A 695 15.29 7.65 27.38
N LEU A 696 14.20 8.06 26.73
CA LEU A 696 13.13 8.83 27.35
C LEU A 696 12.12 7.88 28.01
N THR A 697 12.14 7.86 29.33
CA THR A 697 11.30 7.04 30.23
C THR A 697 10.32 7.92 31.02
N ALA A 698 9.26 7.32 31.58
CA ALA A 698 8.21 8.07 32.27
C ALA A 698 8.71 8.93 33.45
N ASP A 699 9.76 8.51 34.15
CA ASP A 699 10.35 9.24 35.28
C ASP A 699 11.01 10.56 34.89
N LYS A 700 11.31 10.74 33.60
CA LYS A 700 11.89 11.98 33.04
C LYS A 700 10.83 13.01 32.65
N ILE A 701 9.55 12.66 32.77
CA ILE A 701 8.44 13.53 32.39
C ILE A 701 7.77 14.06 33.66
N HIS A 702 7.79 15.38 33.78
CA HIS A 702 7.39 16.10 34.98
C HIS A 702 6.20 17.02 34.71
N GLU A 703 5.43 17.35 35.76
CA GLU A 703 4.20 18.15 35.66
C GLU A 703 4.42 19.58 35.13
N ASP A 704 5.62 20.13 35.29
CA ASP A 704 6.02 21.44 34.77
C ASP A 704 6.25 21.44 33.26
N MET A 705 6.28 20.28 32.60
CA MET A 705 6.38 20.13 31.15
C MET A 705 5.01 20.22 30.44
N LYS A 706 3.95 20.60 31.15
CA LYS A 706 2.61 20.77 30.57
C LYS A 706 2.59 21.83 29.45
N ASN A 707 1.88 21.56 28.36
CA ASN A 707 1.82 22.39 27.14
C ASN A 707 3.18 22.61 26.43
N SER A 708 4.23 21.88 26.80
CA SER A 708 5.56 22.00 26.20
C SER A 708 5.80 20.97 25.09
N ILE A 709 6.81 21.21 24.28
CA ILE A 709 7.39 20.22 23.37
C ILE A 709 8.59 19.58 24.08
N ILE A 710 8.40 18.34 24.54
CA ILE A 710 9.38 17.58 25.30
C ILE A 710 10.40 16.96 24.35
N ILE A 711 11.68 17.22 24.59
CA ILE A 711 12.79 16.65 23.82
C ILE A 711 13.45 15.54 24.63
N GLY A 712 13.37 14.32 24.09
CA GLY A 712 14.14 13.17 24.53
C GLY A 712 15.48 13.05 23.81
N GLY A 713 16.23 12.01 24.17
CA GLY A 713 17.48 11.63 23.50
C GLY A 713 17.21 10.54 22.47
N ALA A 714 17.38 9.28 22.89
CA ALA A 714 17.31 8.11 22.04
C ALA A 714 15.86 7.65 21.80
N ARG A 715 15.49 6.49 22.33
CA ARG A 715 14.13 5.95 22.18
C ARG A 715 13.15 6.61 23.17
N MET A 716 11.96 6.95 22.71
CA MET A 716 10.80 7.19 23.58
C MET A 716 10.06 5.87 23.87
N THR A 717 9.68 5.67 25.13
CA THR A 717 8.97 4.47 25.61
C THR A 717 7.46 4.72 25.70
N SER A 718 6.65 3.66 25.70
CA SER A 718 5.18 3.80 25.77
C SER A 718 4.71 4.45 27.09
N ASP A 719 5.33 4.11 28.21
CA ASP A 719 5.05 4.73 29.51
C ASP A 719 5.42 6.22 29.54
N ALA A 720 6.51 6.62 28.89
CA ALA A 720 6.84 8.03 28.72
C ALA A 720 5.77 8.77 27.91
N ILE A 721 5.34 8.20 26.78
CA ILE A 721 4.30 8.80 25.95
C ILE A 721 2.98 8.92 26.71
N LEU A 722 2.56 7.87 27.44
CA LEU A 722 1.36 7.90 28.27
C LEU A 722 1.46 8.99 29.35
N LYS A 723 2.62 9.12 30.02
CA LYS A 723 2.83 10.17 31.01
C LYS A 723 2.77 11.57 30.37
N ALA A 724 3.30 11.75 29.17
CA ALA A 724 3.20 13.01 28.41
C ALA A 724 1.74 13.37 28.08
N ILE A 725 0.93 12.37 27.70
CA ILE A 725 -0.51 12.54 27.47
C ILE A 725 -1.21 12.95 28.77
N ASP A 726 -0.93 12.26 29.88
CA ASP A 726 -1.57 12.50 31.18
C ASP A 726 -1.33 13.93 31.70
N ILE A 727 -0.12 14.47 31.54
CA ILE A 727 0.19 15.84 31.96
C ILE A 727 -0.32 16.91 30.98
N GLY A 728 -0.70 16.51 29.76
CA GLY A 728 -1.08 17.41 28.67
C GLY A 728 0.12 18.12 28.05
N ALA A 729 1.20 17.40 27.75
CA ALA A 729 2.29 17.91 26.91
C ALA A 729 1.78 18.22 25.50
N ALA A 730 2.33 19.26 24.86
CA ALA A 730 1.95 19.59 23.48
C ALA A 730 2.53 18.56 22.50
N GLY A 731 3.79 18.15 22.70
CA GLY A 731 4.45 17.17 21.86
C GLY A 731 5.66 16.49 22.49
N VAL A 732 6.13 15.41 21.85
CA VAL A 732 7.34 14.69 22.24
C VAL A 732 8.21 14.42 21.00
N VAL A 733 9.49 14.74 21.08
CA VAL A 733 10.47 14.52 20.02
C VAL A 733 11.60 13.64 20.56
N SER A 734 11.96 12.55 19.86
CA SER A 734 13.09 11.69 20.25
C SER A 734 13.78 11.09 19.01
N GLY A 735 14.93 10.43 19.19
CA GLY A 735 15.63 9.74 18.11
C GLY A 735 14.84 8.58 17.52
N GLY A 736 14.21 7.75 18.36
CA GLY A 736 13.45 6.59 17.90
C GLY A 736 12.26 6.19 18.77
N ILE A 737 11.54 5.19 18.30
CA ILE A 737 10.40 4.54 18.97
C ILE A 737 10.38 3.06 18.57
N ASP A 738 10.01 2.16 19.48
CA ASP A 738 9.82 0.75 19.13
C ASP A 738 8.43 0.52 18.53
N ASP A 739 8.32 -0.38 17.54
CA ASP A 739 7.03 -0.72 16.91
C ASP A 739 5.99 -1.20 17.94
N HIS A 740 6.42 -1.94 18.96
CA HIS A 740 5.53 -2.42 20.01
C HIS A 740 4.96 -1.25 20.82
N ASP A 741 5.81 -0.28 21.18
CA ASP A 741 5.39 0.89 21.94
C ASP A 741 4.39 1.72 21.10
N LEU A 742 4.65 1.91 19.81
CA LEU A 742 3.72 2.61 18.92
C LEU A 742 2.36 1.90 18.83
N LYS A 743 2.36 0.56 18.71
CA LYS A 743 1.14 -0.25 18.68
C LYS A 743 0.34 -0.12 19.97
N GLU A 744 1.01 -0.11 21.11
CA GLU A 744 0.38 0.07 22.43
C GLU A 744 -0.34 1.42 22.52
N ILE A 745 0.30 2.50 22.03
CA ILE A 745 -0.28 3.85 22.04
C ILE A 745 -1.44 3.99 21.06
N LEU A 746 -1.34 3.41 19.85
CA LEU A 746 -2.39 3.53 18.83
C LEU A 746 -3.56 2.55 19.04
N GLY A 747 -3.33 1.41 19.69
CA GLY A 747 -4.29 0.32 19.81
C GLY A 747 -4.47 -0.53 18.54
N TYR A 748 -3.69 -0.28 17.48
CA TYR A 748 -3.70 -1.04 16.23
C TYR A 748 -2.32 -1.05 15.55
N ASP A 749 -2.09 -2.02 14.66
CA ASP A 749 -0.87 -2.07 13.84
C ASP A 749 -0.94 -1.04 12.69
N LEU A 750 0.00 -0.10 12.65
CA LEU A 750 0.07 0.90 11.59
C LEU A 750 0.50 0.26 10.26
N GLY A 751 -0.45 -0.02 9.36
CA GLY A 751 -0.19 -0.65 8.06
C GLY A 751 0.61 0.23 7.09
N VAL A 752 0.13 1.42 6.76
CA VAL A 752 0.85 2.41 5.92
C VAL A 752 1.14 3.63 6.77
N ALA A 753 2.34 4.23 6.63
CA ALA A 753 2.65 5.52 7.25
C ALA A 753 1.90 6.67 6.56
N ILE A 754 0.60 6.78 6.88
CA ILE A 754 -0.27 7.93 6.65
C ILE A 754 -0.85 8.30 8.03
N THR A 755 -0.36 9.38 8.61
CA THR A 755 -0.65 9.82 9.98
C THR A 755 -0.94 11.33 10.02
N GLY A 756 -1.34 11.85 11.18
CA GLY A 756 -1.62 13.26 11.43
C GLY A 756 -3.07 13.57 11.81
N SER A 757 -3.96 12.57 11.72
CA SER A 757 -5.38 12.68 12.11
C SER A 757 -5.69 12.04 13.46
N GLU A 758 -4.70 11.44 14.12
CA GLU A 758 -4.87 10.77 15.41
C GLU A 758 -5.13 11.81 16.52
N THR A 759 -6.09 11.52 17.40
CA THR A 759 -6.48 12.40 18.52
C THR A 759 -5.90 11.89 19.84
N LEU A 760 -4.58 11.74 19.91
CA LEU A 760 -3.88 11.25 21.10
C LEU A 760 -3.76 12.32 22.20
N GLY A 761 -3.98 13.59 21.87
CA GLY A 761 -3.75 14.73 22.78
C GLY A 761 -2.29 15.19 22.84
N VAL A 762 -1.38 14.50 22.16
CA VAL A 762 0.05 14.85 22.02
C VAL A 762 0.52 14.55 20.60
N THR A 763 1.41 15.37 20.05
CA THR A 763 2.09 15.10 18.77
C THR A 763 3.43 14.43 19.01
N LEU A 764 3.72 13.30 18.34
CA LEU A 764 5.01 12.61 18.45
C LEU A 764 5.81 12.76 17.16
N ILE A 765 7.12 12.96 17.28
CA ILE A 765 8.07 12.98 16.17
C ILE A 765 9.29 12.14 16.54
N ILE A 766 9.69 11.25 15.63
CA ILE A 766 11.00 10.61 15.66
C ILE A 766 11.89 11.15 14.54
N THR A 767 13.15 11.39 14.85
CA THR A 767 14.11 11.96 13.89
C THR A 767 14.87 10.89 13.11
N GLU A 768 15.11 9.72 13.70
CA GLU A 768 15.99 8.70 13.11
C GLU A 768 15.26 7.45 12.61
N GLY A 769 14.45 6.78 13.43
CA GLY A 769 13.78 5.54 13.00
C GLY A 769 13.17 4.70 14.11
N PHE A 770 12.83 3.47 13.77
CA PHE A 770 12.22 2.52 14.70
C PHE A 770 13.27 1.66 15.41
N GLY A 771 13.10 1.44 16.71
CA GLY A 771 14.01 0.72 17.60
C GLY A 771 14.82 1.64 18.53
N ASP A 772 15.85 1.07 19.15
CA ASP A 772 16.73 1.77 20.10
C ASP A 772 17.77 2.61 19.35
N ILE A 773 17.37 3.80 18.89
CA ILE A 773 18.20 4.69 18.07
C ILE A 773 18.37 6.05 18.75
N SER A 774 19.62 6.46 18.95
CA SER A 774 20.00 7.78 19.45
C SER A 774 19.66 8.88 18.47
N MET A 775 19.15 10.02 18.95
CA MET A 775 19.00 11.21 18.10
C MET A 775 20.37 11.64 17.59
N ALA A 776 20.44 12.13 16.35
CA ALA A 776 21.69 12.67 15.84
C ALA A 776 22.19 13.83 16.71
N LYS A 777 23.47 13.81 17.06
CA LYS A 777 24.10 14.84 17.90
C LYS A 777 23.79 16.26 17.43
N ARG A 778 23.92 16.53 16.12
CA ARG A 778 23.59 17.83 15.52
C ARG A 778 22.14 18.26 15.76
N THR A 779 21.19 17.34 15.59
CA THR A 779 19.76 17.61 15.80
C THR A 779 19.48 17.90 17.28
N PHE A 780 20.08 17.09 18.18
CA PHE A 780 19.95 17.28 19.61
C PHE A 780 20.57 18.61 20.08
N GLU A 781 21.74 18.99 19.58
CA GLU A 781 22.39 20.26 19.90
C GLU A 781 21.57 21.48 19.42
N LEU A 782 20.96 21.40 18.24
CA LEU A 782 20.05 22.46 17.74
C LEU A 782 18.80 22.60 18.63
N LEU A 783 18.20 21.49 19.05
CA LEU A 783 17.07 21.49 19.98
C LEU A 783 17.47 22.00 21.37
N GLN A 784 18.64 21.58 21.87
CA GLN A 784 19.18 22.01 23.16
C GLN A 784 19.48 23.50 23.20
N THR A 785 20.12 24.05 22.15
CA THR A 785 20.38 25.50 22.04
C THR A 785 19.10 26.32 21.83
N SER A 786 18.00 25.67 21.48
CA SER A 786 16.67 26.25 21.33
C SER A 786 15.75 26.00 22.53
N ALA A 787 16.24 25.40 23.61
CA ALA A 787 15.45 25.21 24.82
C ALA A 787 14.89 26.54 25.32
N GLY A 788 13.61 26.53 25.70
CA GLY A 788 12.88 27.71 26.12
C GLY A 788 12.27 28.54 24.98
N ARG A 789 12.40 28.12 23.72
CA ARG A 789 11.80 28.81 22.57
C ARG A 789 10.44 28.23 22.21
N GLU A 790 9.50 29.12 21.90
CA GLU A 790 8.23 28.78 21.25
C GLU A 790 8.48 28.11 19.90
N THR A 791 7.88 26.94 19.70
CA THR A 791 8.14 26.07 18.55
C THR A 791 6.84 25.51 18.01
N SER A 792 6.76 25.42 16.69
CA SER A 792 5.66 24.74 16.00
C SER A 792 6.12 23.36 15.54
N ILE A 793 5.32 22.33 15.78
CA ILE A 793 5.58 20.98 15.28
C ILE A 793 4.36 20.40 14.56
N ASN A 794 4.63 19.56 13.57
CA ASN A 794 3.61 18.77 12.89
C ASN A 794 4.10 17.33 12.79
N GLY A 795 3.35 16.38 13.35
CA GLY A 795 3.67 14.95 13.32
C GLY A 795 3.18 14.23 12.07
N ALA A 796 2.37 14.88 11.22
CA ALA A 796 1.77 14.24 10.05
C ALA A 796 2.85 13.65 9.13
N THR A 797 2.69 12.37 8.80
CA THR A 797 3.61 11.62 7.93
C THR A 797 2.84 10.98 6.80
N GLN A 798 3.32 11.15 5.57
CA GLN A 798 2.82 10.48 4.38
C GLN A 798 4.00 10.07 3.50
N ILE A 799 4.18 8.76 3.30
CA ILE A 799 5.32 8.22 2.54
C ILE A 799 5.01 7.86 1.08
N ARG A 800 3.76 8.01 0.65
CA ARG A 800 3.30 7.74 -0.73
C ARG A 800 3.16 9.06 -1.51
N ALA A 801 2.42 9.05 -2.63
CA ALA A 801 2.14 10.24 -3.43
C ALA A 801 1.74 11.44 -2.54
N GLY A 802 2.29 12.62 -2.80
CA GLY A 802 2.16 13.77 -1.88
C GLY A 802 2.91 13.56 -0.58
N VAL A 803 4.21 13.25 -0.65
CA VAL A 803 5.05 12.95 0.52
C VAL A 803 4.99 14.11 1.53
N ILE A 804 4.65 13.79 2.76
CA ILE A 804 4.67 14.70 3.91
C ILE A 804 5.59 14.09 4.95
N ARG A 805 6.49 14.91 5.50
CA ARG A 805 7.34 14.51 6.62
C ARG A 805 7.02 15.39 7.82
N PRO A 806 7.16 14.86 9.04
CA PRO A 806 7.08 15.67 10.24
C PRO A 806 8.06 16.84 10.19
N SER A 807 7.70 17.92 10.84
CA SER A 807 8.54 19.11 10.89
C SER A 807 8.52 19.76 12.26
N ILE A 808 9.66 20.33 12.61
CA ILE A 808 9.88 21.17 13.79
C ILE A 808 10.39 22.51 13.25
N ILE A 809 9.68 23.58 13.60
CA ILE A 809 9.92 24.93 13.10
C ILE A 809 10.16 25.83 14.31
N ILE A 810 11.39 26.32 14.43
CA ILE A 810 11.83 27.16 15.55
C ILE A 810 12.13 28.55 14.98
N PRO A 811 11.48 29.62 15.47
CA PRO A 811 11.78 30.98 15.01
C PRO A 811 13.23 31.37 15.33
N VAL A 812 13.88 32.06 14.39
CA VAL A 812 15.22 32.62 14.60
C VAL A 812 15.24 34.13 14.38
N ASP A 813 16.04 34.80 15.20
CA ASP A 813 16.32 36.23 15.03
C ASP A 813 17.43 36.45 13.99
N ASP A 814 17.54 37.69 13.53
CA ASP A 814 18.54 38.08 12.52
C ASP A 814 20.00 37.90 12.96
N SER A 815 20.24 37.66 14.25
CA SER A 815 21.56 37.42 14.84
C SER A 815 22.16 36.06 14.50
N VAL A 816 21.35 35.08 14.10
CA VAL A 816 21.84 33.76 13.64
C VAL A 816 22.33 33.92 12.21
N PRO A 817 23.61 33.75 11.85
CA PRO A 817 24.05 33.94 10.46
C PRO A 817 23.24 33.06 9.50
N VAL A 818 22.81 33.64 8.37
CA VAL A 818 22.27 32.85 7.25
C VAL A 818 23.41 31.94 6.79
N SER A 819 23.16 30.64 6.68
CA SER A 819 24.15 29.77 6.04
C SER A 819 24.31 30.22 4.60
N ASP A 820 25.44 30.85 4.27
CA ASP A 820 25.84 31.10 2.89
C ASP A 820 25.99 29.74 2.20
N GLY A 821 24.99 29.38 1.39
CA GLY A 821 24.78 27.98 1.05
C GLY A 821 23.92 27.70 -0.19
N ASP A 822 23.63 28.69 -1.02
CA ASP A 822 23.24 28.49 -2.44
C ASP A 822 24.41 27.90 -3.26
N THR A 823 25.15 26.94 -2.72
CA THR A 823 25.96 26.07 -3.56
C THR A 823 24.99 25.18 -4.33
N VAL A 824 24.88 25.49 -5.62
CA VAL A 824 24.24 24.75 -6.71
C VAL A 824 24.80 23.32 -6.80
N HIS A 825 24.61 22.51 -5.76
CA HIS A 825 24.76 21.07 -5.84
C HIS A 825 23.36 20.51 -6.03
N ALA A 826 23.15 19.77 -7.12
CA ALA A 826 21.88 19.08 -7.32
C ALA A 826 21.56 18.24 -6.06
N PRO A 827 20.34 18.35 -5.51
CA PRO A 827 19.95 17.63 -4.30
C PRO A 827 20.24 16.13 -4.44
N GLY A 828 20.77 15.51 -3.37
CA GLY A 828 21.17 14.10 -3.38
C GLY A 828 22.42 13.75 -4.20
N MET A 829 23.20 14.71 -4.73
CA MET A 829 24.50 14.39 -5.32
C MET A 829 25.50 13.95 -4.24
N LEU A 830 26.21 12.84 -4.47
CA LEU A 830 27.28 12.29 -3.65
C LEU A 830 28.63 12.56 -4.31
N GLU A 831 29.55 13.15 -3.56
CA GLU A 831 30.95 13.38 -3.93
C GLU A 831 31.85 12.80 -2.83
N ILE A 832 33.16 12.65 -3.11
CA ILE A 832 34.13 12.29 -2.08
C ILE A 832 34.05 13.31 -0.93
N ASP A 833 34.23 12.85 0.30
CA ASP A 833 34.10 13.59 1.56
C ASP A 833 32.69 14.05 1.92
N SER A 834 31.67 13.73 1.11
CA SER A 834 30.27 13.98 1.47
C SER A 834 29.92 13.26 2.77
N PRO A 835 29.33 13.94 3.77
CA PRO A 835 28.86 13.29 4.99
C PRO A 835 27.62 12.45 4.68
N VAL A 836 27.61 11.21 5.16
CA VAL A 836 26.54 10.25 4.94
C VAL A 836 26.19 9.52 6.22
N ARG A 837 24.92 9.19 6.38
CA ARG A 837 24.43 8.27 7.40
C ARG A 837 24.04 6.96 6.75
N ILE A 838 24.41 5.86 7.39
CA ILE A 838 23.97 4.52 6.98
C ILE A 838 22.58 4.27 7.55
N ILE A 839 21.65 3.90 6.67
CA ILE A 839 20.22 3.79 6.97
C ILE A 839 19.69 2.36 6.85
N ARG A 840 20.59 1.39 6.94
CA ARG A 840 20.27 -0.04 6.92
C ARG A 840 21.21 -0.81 7.84
N ASP A 841 20.66 -1.83 8.49
CA ASP A 841 21.44 -2.83 9.22
C ASP A 841 22.50 -3.48 8.30
N PRO A 842 23.66 -3.86 8.84
CA PRO A 842 24.02 -3.92 10.28
C PRO A 842 24.62 -2.62 10.84
N TYR A 843 24.76 -1.58 10.03
CA TYR A 843 25.43 -0.33 10.43
C TYR A 843 24.44 0.84 10.58
N PHE A 844 23.16 0.54 10.82
CA PHE A 844 22.11 1.55 10.89
C PHE A 844 22.46 2.66 11.89
N GLY A 845 22.23 3.91 11.50
CA GLY A 845 22.48 5.10 12.31
C GLY A 845 23.94 5.58 12.31
N LYS A 846 24.91 4.74 11.92
CA LYS A 846 26.32 5.15 11.90
C LYS A 846 26.57 6.22 10.83
N ILE A 847 27.43 7.18 11.16
CA ILE A 847 27.79 8.32 10.30
C ILE A 847 29.24 8.16 9.84
N GLY A 848 29.51 8.58 8.61
CA GLY A 848 30.86 8.64 8.05
C GLY A 848 30.92 9.57 6.84
N LYS A 849 32.05 9.54 6.13
CA LYS A 849 32.26 10.32 4.91
C LYS A 849 32.51 9.42 3.71
N VAL A 850 32.06 9.83 2.52
CA VAL A 850 32.32 9.09 1.29
C VAL A 850 33.82 9.05 1.02
N HIS A 851 34.43 7.87 1.11
CA HIS A 851 35.82 7.63 0.79
C HIS A 851 36.04 7.41 -0.71
N SER A 852 35.20 6.58 -1.34
CA SER A 852 35.28 6.30 -2.77
C SER A 852 33.92 5.91 -3.37
N LEU A 853 33.79 6.04 -4.70
CA LEU A 853 32.57 5.71 -5.45
C LEU A 853 32.87 4.69 -6.56
N PRO A 854 33.01 3.39 -6.22
CA PRO A 854 33.27 2.35 -7.21
C PRO A 854 32.23 2.36 -8.33
N SER A 855 32.70 2.38 -9.59
CA SER A 855 31.82 2.42 -10.78
C SER A 855 31.11 1.09 -11.03
N ARG A 856 31.80 -0.02 -10.77
CA ARG A 856 31.27 -1.37 -10.98
C ARG A 856 30.44 -1.82 -9.77
N PRO A 857 29.29 -2.47 -9.99
CA PRO A 857 28.54 -3.12 -8.92
C PRO A 857 29.39 -4.15 -8.17
N GLN A 858 29.29 -4.15 -6.85
CA GLN A 858 29.94 -5.12 -5.97
C GLN A 858 28.91 -6.09 -5.40
N ARG A 859 29.38 -7.26 -5.00
CA ARG A 859 28.56 -8.28 -4.37
C ARG A 859 28.59 -8.07 -2.85
N LEU A 860 27.41 -8.05 -2.23
CA LEU A 860 27.25 -7.93 -0.77
C LEU A 860 27.31 -9.31 -0.08
N GLU A 861 27.31 -9.31 1.24
CA GLU A 861 27.18 -10.53 2.06
C GLU A 861 25.88 -11.29 1.74
N SER A 862 24.77 -10.58 1.52
CA SER A 862 23.52 -11.15 1.03
C SER A 862 23.64 -11.83 -0.35
N GLY A 863 24.76 -11.67 -1.05
CA GLY A 863 24.95 -12.15 -2.42
C GLY A 863 24.38 -11.21 -3.48
N THR A 864 23.61 -10.19 -3.10
CA THR A 864 23.06 -9.17 -3.99
C THR A 864 24.18 -8.39 -4.66
N LYS A 865 24.07 -8.17 -5.98
CA LYS A 865 25.02 -7.36 -6.74
C LYS A 865 24.44 -5.97 -6.97
N THR A 866 25.07 -4.94 -6.41
CA THR A 866 24.55 -3.57 -6.44
C THR A 866 25.66 -2.52 -6.55
N ARG A 867 25.30 -1.28 -6.88
CA ARG A 867 26.22 -0.15 -6.79
C ARG A 867 26.45 0.22 -5.33
N VAL A 868 27.72 0.33 -4.97
CA VAL A 868 28.16 0.64 -3.60
C VAL A 868 28.93 1.97 -3.56
N LEU A 869 29.18 2.44 -2.36
CA LEU A 869 30.20 3.42 -2.00
C LEU A 869 31.05 2.86 -0.86
N GLU A 870 32.26 3.40 -0.71
CA GLU A 870 33.08 3.16 0.48
C GLU A 870 32.91 4.36 1.41
N VAL A 871 32.61 4.09 2.68
CA VAL A 871 32.39 5.09 3.73
C VAL A 871 33.52 4.98 4.74
N MET A 872 34.25 6.06 4.95
CA MET A 872 35.21 6.19 6.04
C MET A 872 34.46 6.58 7.30
N MET A 873 34.52 5.70 8.29
CA MET A 873 33.94 5.88 9.62
C MET A 873 34.85 6.74 10.49
N GLU A 874 34.33 7.28 11.60
CA GLU A 874 35.11 8.11 12.53
C GLU A 874 36.33 7.39 13.13
N ASN A 875 36.23 6.08 13.34
CA ASN A 875 37.33 5.23 13.80
C ASN A 875 38.34 4.87 12.68
N SER A 876 38.24 5.51 11.51
CA SER A 876 39.04 5.28 10.30
C SER A 876 38.81 3.93 9.59
N ASP A 877 37.83 3.12 10.01
CA ASP A 877 37.42 1.94 9.27
C ASP A 877 36.75 2.34 7.94
N ILE A 878 36.97 1.55 6.89
CA ILE A 878 36.32 1.76 5.60
C ILE A 878 35.27 0.67 5.39
N LEU A 879 34.01 1.06 5.34
CA LEU A 879 32.88 0.15 5.10
C LEU A 879 32.40 0.25 3.65
N THR A 880 32.11 -0.88 3.03
CA THR A 880 31.44 -0.92 1.72
C THR A 880 29.94 -0.98 1.93
N ILE A 881 29.23 0.08 1.53
CA ILE A 881 27.80 0.25 1.78
C ILE A 881 27.06 0.41 0.44
N PRO A 882 25.89 -0.23 0.24
CA PRO A 882 25.04 0.04 -0.91
C PRO A 882 24.66 1.52 -1.00
N ARG A 883 24.67 2.10 -2.19
CA ARG A 883 24.25 3.50 -2.38
C ARG A 883 22.80 3.78 -2.00
N ALA A 884 21.98 2.74 -1.99
CA ALA A 884 20.58 2.82 -1.56
C ALA A 884 20.42 2.75 -0.02
N ASN A 885 21.48 2.35 0.70
CA ASN A 885 21.49 2.18 2.15
C ASN A 885 22.18 3.36 2.86
N ILE A 886 22.33 4.49 2.18
CA ILE A 886 22.80 5.74 2.77
C ILE A 886 21.79 6.85 2.52
N GLU A 887 21.76 7.81 3.43
CA GLU A 887 21.24 9.15 3.20
C GLU A 887 22.37 10.15 3.30
N ARG A 888 22.35 11.18 2.45
CA ARG A 888 23.28 12.30 2.58
C ARG A 888 22.82 13.17 3.75
N ILE A 889 23.74 13.58 4.60
CA ILE A 889 23.46 14.56 5.63
C ILE A 889 23.49 15.94 4.95
N GLU A 890 22.32 16.55 4.78
CA GLU A 890 22.18 17.89 4.19
C GLU A 890 22.07 18.95 5.31
N GLY A 891 22.65 20.13 5.08
CA GLY A 891 22.70 21.25 6.03
C GLY A 891 24.12 21.74 6.31
N HIS A 892 24.30 23.06 6.43
CA HIS A 892 25.60 23.70 6.65
C HIS A 892 25.95 23.78 8.13
N ASP A 893 27.17 23.40 8.50
CA ASP A 893 27.73 23.79 9.80
C ASP A 893 27.93 25.31 9.76
N VAL A 894 27.47 26.02 10.79
CA VAL A 894 27.93 27.40 11.00
C VAL A 894 29.39 27.28 11.48
N PRO A 895 30.36 27.96 10.85
CA PRO A 895 31.76 27.92 11.24
C PRO A 895 32.04 28.25 12.71
#